data_AF-A0A1G5BXB8-F1
#
_entry.id   AF-A0A1G5BXB8-F1
#
_cell.length_a   1.000
_cell.length_b   1.000
_cell.length_c   1.000
_cell.angle_alpha   90.00
_cell.angle_beta   90.00
_cell.angle_gamma   90.00
#
_symmetry.space_group_name_H-M   'P 1'
#
loop_
_entity.id
_entity.type
_entity.pdbx_description
1 polymer ?
#
loop_
_entity_poly.entity_id
_entity_poly.type
_entity_poly.pdbx_seq_one_letter_code
_entity_poly.pdbx_strand_id
1 'polypeptide(L)'
;MRFQFRFVGALIAVVALVFTGLPAQAAEIAPTRITGVLTNIDGDVVRNVTVRFENVDTGRVSDTSPDVDGRFGSTLPAGDYRVSASSHQDPAREAYGALWYPGVGTAGEAQIVSLTEGRTVDTSWQLGAVGPGVTGIVTDALTGQPVAGASVSLDGPLRTWETTNRDGRYRFSMLPPGEYDVRVDSPSDGDYVVATTSLTVSEGFTTWSVSAEPTGTLRVTTGRYSSVRADLIPVGEEREIHAPTGSNVVNAEDLPPGDYHLRISPERGVHDFVETWWPAGETRADAGIITIRSRQTTEITADLVRGGVVEGRVVSAGTSAPVAGAYVTAYTSAGVEAGWAQADGDGRYRILALRSGEYRITSSGNGHSRLSTTARVQLGETTPLDIALSPRGALSVTVSADEMIVGRTVSLYDGDLKLIAKRQLSERGLSETVTFDDLDAGEYFLGADGSSDILGGWYDGASTSAGARTVTVVPGEVTPVDYRLSVATAANSGSISVAAVGPRGEPVTGSAVWLYDADGVVRGRDLLQVDPVTFPALPPGDYRLRFADSTSEHRYRYTTTWWGGSDLADAILIHVDAGKTTAVRPTLARTLPSESATIVGTLSSKLPELFEGARVIAWAETRNSVARAGTGIVDAKGRFQIVGLLPGRYHLQMDDHPRWTDGVAPVWLASEGDWRTSRVFTLAEGQTVRVDEKMPDETDQPNHATLRGIVRESGAPVPGAVVTVRGRTETVTVRTDSSGRFEAWLEGGHKTTVEVAARTTTVKYSTQVTGVNRRISTLDVALTRVLATPTPTLSAAPTVGRSVTARTTGWTSGTTVTYQWRRNGKPIASATKSSYTPVAADRGAKLTVTVTGKKAGYATASRTSAAKAVGYGTLTSSTPRITGATARGKTLTVQPGAWTRGTSLTYQWYADGVRIKGATRSSLTLTSGLVGDKISVKVTGSKSGYATHSRSSAATARVRR
;
A
#
# COMPACT_ATOMS: atom_id res chain seq x y z
N MET A 1 11.43 -29.78 39.03
CA MET A 1 11.44 -31.23 38.67
C MET A 1 12.72 -31.54 37.90
N ARG A 2 13.25 -32.77 38.01
CA ARG A 2 14.32 -33.31 37.16
C ARG A 2 13.74 -34.42 36.28
N PHE A 3 14.26 -34.61 35.07
CA PHE A 3 14.52 -35.97 34.57
C PHE A 3 15.65 -35.93 33.53
N GLN A 4 16.78 -36.53 33.88
CA GLN A 4 17.78 -37.03 32.93
C GLN A 4 17.59 -38.55 32.83
N PHE A 5 18.01 -39.15 31.71
CA PHE A 5 18.52 -40.52 31.72
C PHE A 5 19.85 -40.59 30.96
N ARG A 6 20.73 -41.48 31.44
CA ARG A 6 22.11 -41.75 30.98
C ARG A 6 22.23 -43.23 30.57
N PHE A 7 23.47 -43.74 30.47
CA PHE A 7 23.93 -45.11 30.14
C PHE A 7 24.12 -45.36 28.63
N VAL A 8 25.20 -45.98 28.12
CA VAL A 8 26.54 -46.40 28.66
C VAL A 8 27.52 -46.60 27.46
N GLY A 9 28.85 -46.72 27.56
CA GLY A 9 29.75 -46.82 28.74
C GLY A 9 31.27 -46.90 28.44
N ALA A 10 31.85 -48.09 28.62
CA ALA A 10 33.29 -48.43 28.71
C ALA A 10 33.81 -49.21 27.44
N LEU A 11 35.06 -49.68 27.28
CA LEU A 11 36.17 -50.05 28.20
C LEU A 11 37.51 -50.29 27.44
N ILE A 12 38.67 -50.22 28.13
CA ILE A 12 39.99 -50.90 27.84
C ILE A 12 40.83 -50.46 26.59
N ALA A 13 42.18 -50.59 26.51
CA ALA A 13 43.34 -50.48 27.45
C ALA A 13 44.69 -50.71 26.69
N VAL A 14 45.80 -50.92 27.43
CA VAL A 14 47.15 -51.42 27.04
C VAL A 14 48.06 -50.36 26.36
N VAL A 15 49.05 -49.71 27.01
CA VAL A 15 50.22 -50.09 27.86
C VAL A 15 51.51 -50.36 27.08
N ALA A 16 52.56 -49.55 27.34
CA ALA A 16 53.97 -49.96 27.39
C ALA A 16 54.87 -48.87 28.05
N LEU A 17 56.00 -49.32 28.63
CA LEU A 17 56.88 -48.71 29.64
C LEU A 17 57.57 -47.36 29.35
N VAL A 18 58.09 -46.77 30.45
CA VAL A 18 59.07 -45.67 30.50
C VAL A 18 60.50 -46.23 30.61
N PHE A 19 61.48 -45.58 29.98
CA PHE A 19 62.84 -45.44 30.53
C PHE A 19 63.52 -44.14 30.05
N THR A 20 64.19 -43.44 30.96
CA THR A 20 64.97 -42.20 30.74
C THR A 20 66.38 -42.55 30.21
N GLY A 21 66.97 -41.87 29.22
CA GLY A 21 67.49 -40.49 29.27
C GLY A 21 68.99 -40.52 29.63
N LEU A 22 69.94 -39.82 28.98
CA LEU A 22 69.94 -38.75 27.96
C LEU A 22 70.93 -39.11 26.81
N PRO A 23 70.95 -38.37 25.70
CA PRO A 23 72.10 -37.45 25.52
C PRO A 23 71.77 -36.11 24.82
N ALA A 24 72.77 -35.22 24.84
CA ALA A 24 72.95 -34.01 24.02
C ALA A 24 71.93 -32.86 24.17
N GLN A 25 72.46 -31.65 24.41
CA GLN A 25 71.79 -30.43 23.99
C GLN A 25 71.76 -30.42 22.46
N ALA A 26 70.57 -30.55 21.86
CA ALA A 26 70.39 -30.15 20.48
C ALA A 26 70.65 -28.63 20.42
N ALA A 27 71.62 -28.21 19.59
CA ALA A 27 71.77 -26.80 19.27
C ALA A 27 70.46 -26.34 18.60
N GLU A 28 69.91 -25.22 19.06
CA GLU A 28 68.66 -24.68 18.51
C GLU A 28 68.94 -24.24 17.06
N ILE A 29 68.54 -25.08 16.10
CA ILE A 29 68.79 -24.86 14.68
C ILE A 29 68.05 -23.58 14.29
N ALA A 30 68.82 -22.57 13.87
CA ALA A 30 68.26 -21.26 13.54
C ALA A 30 67.15 -21.40 12.47
N PRO A 31 66.02 -20.68 12.62
CA PRO A 31 64.91 -20.83 11.69
C PRO A 31 65.32 -20.41 10.28
N THR A 32 65.26 -21.35 9.34
CA THR A 32 65.49 -21.13 7.91
C THR A 32 64.45 -20.14 7.36
N ARG A 33 64.91 -19.04 6.79
CA ARG A 33 64.09 -17.88 6.45
C ARG A 33 64.34 -17.37 5.03
N ILE A 34 63.28 -16.79 4.48
CA ILE A 34 63.34 -15.98 3.27
C ILE A 34 62.78 -14.59 3.58
N THR A 35 63.45 -13.54 3.13
CA THR A 35 63.07 -12.14 3.32
C THR A 35 63.13 -11.36 2.02
N GLY A 36 62.63 -10.14 2.01
CA GLY A 36 62.91 -9.18 0.94
C GLY A 36 62.14 -7.87 1.11
N VAL A 37 62.45 -6.93 0.24
CA VAL A 37 61.70 -5.68 0.03
C VAL A 37 61.17 -5.66 -1.39
N LEU A 38 59.87 -5.37 -1.54
CA LEU A 38 59.24 -5.14 -2.84
C LEU A 38 59.14 -3.64 -3.09
N THR A 39 59.82 -3.18 -4.15
CA THR A 39 59.76 -1.79 -4.63
C THR A 39 59.21 -1.76 -6.05
N ASN A 40 58.75 -0.60 -6.53
CA ASN A 40 58.47 -0.40 -7.94
C ASN A 40 59.73 0.12 -8.68
N ILE A 41 59.60 0.36 -9.99
CA ILE A 41 60.67 0.92 -10.82
C ILE A 41 61.18 2.31 -10.37
N ASP A 42 60.37 3.07 -9.62
CA ASP A 42 60.76 4.37 -9.02
C ASP A 42 61.48 4.21 -7.65
N GLY A 43 61.73 2.97 -7.20
CA GLY A 43 62.20 2.66 -5.85
C GLY A 43 61.13 2.80 -4.76
N ASP A 44 59.88 3.08 -5.14
CA ASP A 44 58.77 3.37 -4.24
C ASP A 44 58.13 2.06 -3.75
N VAL A 45 57.98 1.92 -2.44
CA VAL A 45 57.56 0.68 -1.75
C VAL A 45 56.25 0.09 -2.32
N VAL A 46 56.18 -1.21 -2.60
CA VAL A 46 54.94 -1.88 -3.02
C VAL A 46 54.30 -2.60 -1.83
N ARG A 47 52.98 -2.45 -1.67
CA ARG A 47 52.20 -3.03 -0.56
C ARG A 47 50.89 -3.58 -1.10
N ASN A 48 50.23 -4.42 -0.32
CA ASN A 48 48.99 -5.13 -0.70
C ASN A 48 49.15 -6.02 -1.94
N VAL A 49 50.32 -6.65 -2.02
CA VAL A 49 50.59 -7.83 -2.86
C VAL A 49 50.71 -9.05 -1.94
N THR A 50 50.30 -10.21 -2.42
CA THR A 50 50.62 -11.50 -1.80
C THR A 50 51.96 -11.95 -2.34
N VAL A 51 52.91 -12.24 -1.45
CA VAL A 51 54.19 -12.87 -1.83
C VAL A 51 54.07 -14.36 -1.58
N ARG A 52 54.36 -15.15 -2.60
CA ARG A 52 54.16 -16.60 -2.64
C ARG A 52 55.50 -17.31 -2.78
N PHE A 53 55.70 -18.34 -1.96
CA PHE A 53 56.83 -19.26 -2.02
C PHE A 53 56.30 -20.64 -2.40
N GLU A 54 56.77 -21.20 -3.52
CA GLU A 54 56.38 -22.51 -4.05
C GLU A 54 57.62 -23.43 -4.03
N ASN A 55 57.59 -24.48 -3.21
CA ASN A 55 58.70 -25.45 -3.16
C ASN A 55 58.72 -26.31 -4.44
N VAL A 56 59.88 -26.37 -5.09
CA VAL A 56 60.04 -26.94 -6.44
C VAL A 56 59.76 -28.45 -6.46
N ASP A 57 60.22 -29.20 -5.46
CA ASP A 57 60.11 -30.66 -5.42
C ASP A 57 58.74 -31.18 -4.96
N THR A 58 58.09 -30.47 -4.03
CA THR A 58 56.84 -30.92 -3.39
C THR A 58 55.59 -30.17 -3.83
N GLY A 59 55.73 -29.08 -4.59
CA GLY A 59 54.62 -28.19 -4.97
C GLY A 59 53.93 -27.51 -3.79
N ARG A 60 54.52 -27.54 -2.59
CA ARG A 60 53.95 -26.90 -1.39
C ARG A 60 54.09 -25.39 -1.46
N VAL A 61 53.02 -24.70 -1.08
CA VAL A 61 52.90 -23.24 -1.20
C VAL A 61 52.78 -22.59 0.19
N SER A 62 53.48 -21.48 0.39
CA SER A 62 53.35 -20.59 1.54
C SER A 62 53.18 -19.15 1.05
N ASP A 63 52.22 -18.42 1.63
CA ASP A 63 51.91 -17.03 1.25
C ASP A 63 52.17 -16.09 2.44
N THR A 64 52.71 -14.90 2.16
CA THR A 64 52.91 -13.80 3.12
C THR A 64 52.45 -12.46 2.51
N SER A 65 52.54 -11.36 3.25
CA SER A 65 52.15 -10.02 2.77
C SER A 65 53.11 -8.94 3.31
N PRO A 66 53.54 -7.96 2.49
CA PRO A 66 54.45 -6.92 2.95
C PRO A 66 53.85 -5.97 3.99
N ASP A 67 54.70 -5.46 4.89
CA ASP A 67 54.33 -4.56 5.99
C ASP A 67 54.14 -3.08 5.58
N VAL A 68 54.08 -2.18 6.58
CA VAL A 68 53.98 -0.73 6.37
C VAL A 68 55.25 -0.07 5.83
N ASP A 69 56.32 -0.83 5.60
CA ASP A 69 57.53 -0.42 4.87
C ASP A 69 57.81 -1.34 3.66
N GLY A 70 56.86 -2.23 3.33
CA GLY A 70 56.91 -3.18 2.21
C GLY A 70 57.97 -4.27 2.34
N ARG A 71 58.39 -4.56 3.58
CA ARG A 71 59.22 -5.71 3.92
C ARG A 71 58.34 -6.95 4.02
N PHE A 72 58.82 -8.07 3.51
CA PHE A 72 58.15 -9.36 3.62
C PHE A 72 59.12 -10.43 4.12
N GLY A 73 58.56 -11.55 4.59
CA GLY A 73 59.33 -12.74 4.88
C GLY A 73 58.47 -13.93 5.32
N SER A 74 59.11 -15.09 5.41
CA SER A 74 58.55 -16.33 5.96
C SER A 74 59.64 -17.23 6.53
N THR A 75 59.25 -18.19 7.38
CA THR A 75 60.11 -19.27 7.87
C THR A 75 59.67 -20.56 7.20
N LEU A 76 60.57 -21.22 6.46
CA LEU A 76 60.26 -22.31 5.54
C LEU A 76 61.26 -23.47 5.72
N PRO A 77 60.85 -24.74 5.47
CA PRO A 77 61.79 -25.86 5.41
C PRO A 77 62.91 -25.64 4.39
N ALA A 78 64.08 -26.24 4.62
CA ALA A 78 65.16 -26.26 3.64
C ALA A 78 64.72 -26.95 2.33
N GLY A 79 65.28 -26.50 1.21
CA GLY A 79 64.90 -26.93 -0.15
C GLY A 79 64.80 -25.75 -1.12
N ASP A 80 64.47 -26.05 -2.38
CA ASP A 80 64.39 -25.06 -3.47
C ASP A 80 62.99 -24.46 -3.60
N TYR A 81 62.92 -23.14 -3.82
CA TYR A 81 61.66 -22.41 -3.96
C TYR A 81 61.64 -21.50 -5.19
N ARG A 82 60.51 -21.46 -5.91
CA ARG A 82 60.14 -20.32 -6.74
C ARG A 82 59.46 -19.27 -5.87
N VAL A 83 59.70 -17.99 -6.16
CA VAL A 83 59.03 -16.88 -5.48
C VAL A 83 58.26 -16.04 -6.49
N SER A 84 57.05 -15.61 -6.15
CA SER A 84 56.29 -14.63 -6.94
C SER A 84 55.58 -13.59 -6.07
N ALA A 85 55.31 -12.42 -6.65
CA ALA A 85 54.40 -11.43 -6.11
C ALA A 85 53.17 -11.34 -7.02
N SER A 86 51.98 -11.51 -6.44
CA SER A 86 50.70 -11.31 -7.12
C SER A 86 49.86 -10.26 -6.40
N SER A 87 48.92 -9.64 -7.11
CA SER A 87 48.13 -8.54 -6.57
C SER A 87 46.86 -8.98 -5.80
N HIS A 88 46.58 -10.28 -5.75
CA HIS A 88 45.58 -10.91 -4.86
C HIS A 88 45.64 -12.46 -4.94
N GLN A 89 45.02 -13.15 -3.97
CA GLN A 89 44.76 -14.61 -4.03
C GLN A 89 43.54 -15.01 -4.89
N ASP A 90 42.74 -14.04 -5.36
CA ASP A 90 41.54 -14.27 -6.19
C ASP A 90 41.88 -13.98 -7.66
N PRO A 91 41.87 -14.98 -8.57
CA PRO A 91 42.20 -14.77 -9.98
C PRO A 91 41.25 -13.80 -10.70
N ALA A 92 40.03 -13.59 -10.19
CA ALA A 92 39.13 -12.56 -10.70
C ALA A 92 39.48 -11.15 -10.17
N ARG A 93 40.63 -10.99 -9.48
CA ARG A 93 41.23 -9.72 -9.06
C ARG A 93 42.75 -9.66 -9.24
N GLU A 94 43.30 -10.17 -10.33
CA GLU A 94 44.66 -9.82 -10.70
C GLU A 94 44.69 -8.44 -11.41
N ALA A 95 45.52 -7.51 -10.91
CA ALA A 95 45.92 -6.29 -11.63
C ALA A 95 46.85 -6.64 -12.80
N TYR A 96 47.72 -7.57 -12.46
CA TYR A 96 48.83 -8.17 -13.19
C TYR A 96 48.90 -9.59 -12.65
N GLY A 97 49.21 -10.55 -13.52
CA GLY A 97 49.46 -11.93 -13.12
C GLY A 97 50.65 -12.04 -12.17
N ALA A 98 50.86 -13.23 -11.59
CA ALA A 98 52.00 -13.48 -10.71
C ALA A 98 53.33 -13.20 -11.44
N LEU A 99 54.04 -12.16 -10.99
CA LEU A 99 55.39 -11.84 -11.44
C LEU A 99 56.38 -12.62 -10.57
N TRP A 100 57.27 -13.36 -11.21
CA TRP A 100 58.18 -14.29 -10.55
C TRP A 100 59.55 -13.64 -10.34
N TYR A 101 60.22 -13.96 -9.23
CA TYR A 101 61.55 -13.43 -8.90
C TYR A 101 62.56 -13.70 -10.04
N PRO A 102 63.35 -12.70 -10.50
CA PRO A 102 63.50 -11.33 -9.99
C PRO A 102 62.61 -10.25 -10.67
N GLY A 103 61.62 -10.65 -11.46
CA GLY A 103 60.69 -9.73 -12.16
C GLY A 103 60.13 -10.27 -13.47
N VAL A 104 60.17 -11.59 -13.69
CA VAL A 104 59.84 -12.25 -14.97
C VAL A 104 58.37 -12.69 -15.06
N GLY A 105 57.91 -12.91 -16.29
CA GLY A 105 56.49 -13.15 -16.58
C GLY A 105 55.99 -14.56 -16.29
N THR A 106 56.86 -15.57 -16.17
CA THR A 106 56.45 -16.98 -16.02
C THR A 106 57.24 -17.74 -14.96
N ALA A 107 56.61 -18.79 -14.41
CA ALA A 107 57.24 -19.70 -13.44
C ALA A 107 58.40 -20.53 -14.01
N GLY A 108 58.48 -20.66 -15.35
CA GLY A 108 59.58 -21.37 -16.02
C GLY A 108 60.86 -20.54 -16.16
N GLU A 109 60.72 -19.21 -16.12
CA GLU A 109 61.83 -18.24 -16.16
C GLU A 109 62.28 -17.81 -14.76
N ALA A 110 61.52 -18.18 -13.72
CA ALA A 110 61.74 -17.80 -12.33
C ALA A 110 63.10 -18.28 -11.81
N GLN A 111 63.87 -17.37 -11.19
CA GLN A 111 65.08 -17.75 -10.48
C GLN A 111 64.72 -18.56 -9.23
N ILE A 112 65.27 -19.78 -9.13
CA ILE A 112 65.10 -20.64 -7.96
C ILE A 112 65.93 -20.09 -6.78
N VAL A 113 65.32 -20.09 -5.60
CA VAL A 113 65.90 -19.66 -4.34
C VAL A 113 66.08 -20.87 -3.43
N SER A 114 67.32 -21.35 -3.33
CA SER A 114 67.69 -22.48 -2.48
C SER A 114 67.82 -22.04 -1.02
N LEU A 115 67.02 -22.63 -0.13
CA LEU A 115 67.09 -22.40 1.31
C LEU A 115 67.86 -23.53 2.00
N THR A 116 69.03 -23.21 2.56
CA THR A 116 69.81 -24.14 3.40
C THR A 116 69.37 -24.03 4.86
N GLU A 117 69.39 -25.16 5.58
CA GLU A 117 69.09 -25.20 7.01
C GLU A 117 69.94 -24.20 7.82
N GLY A 118 69.30 -23.45 8.72
CA GLY A 118 69.97 -22.44 9.55
C GLY A 118 70.22 -21.08 8.88
N ARG A 119 69.78 -20.86 7.63
CA ARG A 119 70.10 -19.62 6.88
C ARG A 119 68.88 -18.72 6.63
N THR A 120 69.14 -17.41 6.59
CA THR A 120 68.23 -16.40 6.03
C THR A 120 68.74 -15.99 4.66
N VAL A 121 67.86 -15.97 3.65
CA VAL A 121 68.18 -15.52 2.28
C VAL A 121 67.31 -14.31 1.95
N ASP A 122 67.92 -13.23 1.46
CA ASP A 122 67.18 -12.06 1.00
C ASP A 122 66.86 -12.15 -0.50
N THR A 123 65.66 -11.72 -0.84
CA THR A 123 65.07 -11.72 -2.17
C THR A 123 64.36 -10.39 -2.39
N SER A 124 65.09 -9.28 -2.38
CA SER A 124 64.56 -7.96 -2.73
C SER A 124 64.52 -7.75 -4.25
N TRP A 125 63.41 -7.26 -4.80
CA TRP A 125 63.30 -6.97 -6.25
C TRP A 125 62.33 -5.81 -6.59
N GLN A 126 62.34 -5.41 -7.87
CA GLN A 126 61.55 -4.30 -8.42
C GLN A 126 60.39 -4.79 -9.29
N LEU A 127 59.25 -4.10 -9.21
CA LEU A 127 58.07 -4.29 -10.04
C LEU A 127 57.88 -3.12 -11.01
N GLY A 128 57.90 -3.40 -12.31
CA GLY A 128 57.72 -2.38 -13.35
C GLY A 128 56.26 -1.89 -13.48
N ALA A 129 55.97 -0.63 -13.13
CA ALA A 129 54.65 -0.02 -13.32
C ALA A 129 54.70 1.53 -13.34
N VAL A 130 53.92 2.16 -14.22
CA VAL A 130 53.82 3.64 -14.42
C VAL A 130 52.35 4.03 -14.68
N GLY A 131 51.83 5.20 -14.23
CA GLY A 131 50.56 5.74 -14.80
C GLY A 131 49.82 6.97 -14.16
N PRO A 132 48.92 7.67 -14.94
CA PRO A 132 48.02 8.87 -14.74
C PRO A 132 47.60 9.30 -13.33
N GLY A 133 47.34 10.62 -12.91
CA GLY A 133 48.04 11.54 -11.89
C GLY A 133 47.59 12.36 -10.56
N VAL A 134 48.55 12.81 -9.66
CA VAL A 134 48.54 12.99 -8.12
C VAL A 134 49.86 13.59 -7.34
N THR A 135 49.95 14.40 -6.19
CA THR A 135 51.04 14.48 -5.05
C THR A 135 50.77 15.29 -3.66
N GLY A 136 50.97 14.75 -2.38
CA GLY A 136 50.21 14.75 -1.00
C GLY A 136 50.15 16.00 0.00
N ILE A 137 49.19 16.18 1.02
CA ILE A 137 49.20 16.87 2.43
C ILE A 137 47.80 17.13 3.20
N VAL A 138 47.28 16.44 4.26
CA VAL A 138 46.22 17.01 5.19
C VAL A 138 46.93 18.00 6.09
N THR A 139 46.30 19.14 6.37
CA THR A 139 46.59 19.94 7.56
C THR A 139 45.36 20.08 8.47
N ASP A 140 45.57 20.24 9.77
CA ASP A 140 44.59 20.77 10.72
C ASP A 140 44.37 22.26 10.43
N ALA A 141 43.13 22.72 10.27
CA ALA A 141 42.84 24.12 9.95
C ALA A 141 43.12 25.12 11.09
N LEU A 142 43.17 24.65 12.33
CA LEU A 142 43.45 25.48 13.50
C LEU A 142 44.96 25.58 13.78
N THR A 143 45.72 24.50 13.57
CA THR A 143 47.15 24.43 13.95
C THR A 143 48.12 24.38 12.77
N GLY A 144 47.64 24.15 11.56
CA GLY A 144 48.47 23.92 10.37
C GLY A 144 49.28 22.61 10.40
N GLN A 145 49.20 21.82 11.48
CA GLN A 145 49.96 20.58 11.63
C GLN A 145 49.41 19.49 10.70
N PRO A 146 50.25 18.55 10.23
CA PRO A 146 49.74 17.42 9.46
C PRO A 146 48.93 16.51 10.36
N VAL A 147 47.73 16.14 9.92
CA VAL A 147 46.96 15.10 10.62
C VAL A 147 47.57 13.73 10.28
N ALA A 148 47.54 12.82 11.25
CA ALA A 148 47.93 11.41 11.16
C ALA A 148 46.81 10.55 11.76
N GLY A 149 46.69 9.29 11.34
CA GLY A 149 45.57 8.40 11.69
C GLY A 149 44.19 8.78 11.12
N ALA A 150 44.05 9.94 10.48
CA ALA A 150 42.86 10.36 9.73
C ALA A 150 42.42 9.31 8.70
N SER A 151 41.20 9.48 8.21
CA SER A 151 40.82 8.65 7.09
C SER A 151 39.85 9.24 6.11
N VAL A 152 39.93 8.81 4.85
CA VAL A 152 39.27 9.44 3.71
C VAL A 152 38.87 8.42 2.66
N SER A 153 38.30 8.82 1.51
CA SER A 153 37.97 7.85 0.46
C SER A 153 37.74 8.40 -0.93
N LEU A 154 37.56 7.48 -1.89
CA LEU A 154 37.58 7.78 -3.32
C LEU A 154 36.39 7.43 -4.24
N ASP A 155 35.13 7.02 -3.92
CA ASP A 155 33.86 6.97 -4.79
C ASP A 155 33.93 6.68 -6.31
N GLY A 156 35.13 6.38 -6.78
CA GLY A 156 35.92 6.36 -8.00
C GLY A 156 35.49 5.30 -8.95
N PRO A 157 35.66 5.51 -10.28
CA PRO A 157 35.29 4.46 -11.15
C PRO A 157 35.93 3.16 -10.80
N LEU A 158 36.98 3.06 -9.90
CA LEU A 158 37.77 2.08 -9.05
C LEU A 158 37.86 2.43 -7.56
N ARG A 159 37.94 1.42 -6.67
CA ARG A 159 37.31 1.35 -5.34
C ARG A 159 38.18 0.94 -4.09
N THR A 160 39.20 1.69 -3.59
CA THR A 160 40.32 1.23 -2.65
C THR A 160 41.17 2.13 -1.67
N TRP A 161 41.74 1.56 -0.55
CA TRP A 161 42.32 2.14 0.73
C TRP A 161 43.89 2.20 1.03
N GLU A 162 44.44 2.86 2.09
CA GLU A 162 45.30 2.39 3.30
C GLU A 162 45.57 3.63 4.30
N THR A 163 45.93 3.60 5.62
CA THR A 163 45.76 4.70 6.71
C THR A 163 46.82 5.84 6.84
N THR A 164 46.48 7.10 7.23
CA THR A 164 47.37 8.32 7.18
C THR A 164 48.83 8.09 7.57
N ASN A 165 49.78 8.61 6.80
CA ASN A 165 51.19 8.56 7.20
C ASN A 165 51.49 9.59 8.31
N ARG A 166 52.58 9.37 9.07
CA ARG A 166 52.97 10.21 10.22
C ARG A 166 53.24 11.68 9.91
N ASP A 167 53.84 12.00 8.76
CA ASP A 167 54.11 13.39 8.38
C ASP A 167 52.89 14.05 7.72
N GLY A 168 51.77 13.33 7.61
CA GLY A 168 50.67 13.63 6.71
C GLY A 168 51.11 13.61 5.24
N ARG A 169 51.38 12.44 4.67
CA ARG A 169 51.85 12.22 3.28
C ARG A 169 50.98 11.22 2.49
N TYR A 170 50.68 11.45 1.20
CA TYR A 170 49.67 10.63 0.47
C TYR A 170 49.88 10.31 -1.03
N ARG A 171 49.85 8.98 -1.36
CA ARG A 171 50.29 8.18 -2.56
C ARG A 171 49.22 7.35 -3.35
N PHE A 172 48.92 7.66 -4.63
CA PHE A 172 48.29 6.90 -5.75
C PHE A 172 49.05 7.08 -7.15
N SER A 173 49.26 6.13 -8.11
CA SER A 173 50.17 5.96 -9.30
C SER A 173 49.94 4.66 -10.10
N MET A 174 48.93 4.62 -11.01
CA MET A 174 48.49 3.45 -11.86
C MET A 174 46.98 3.52 -12.26
N LEU A 175 46.31 4.68 -12.26
CA LEU A 175 44.83 4.69 -12.38
C LEU A 175 44.33 5.03 -13.78
N PRO A 176 43.28 4.34 -14.26
CA PRO A 176 42.66 4.77 -15.51
C PRO A 176 41.91 6.11 -15.33
N PRO A 177 41.92 7.01 -16.34
CA PRO A 177 41.27 8.34 -16.32
C PRO A 177 39.78 8.44 -15.96
N GLY A 178 39.32 9.69 -15.72
CA GLY A 178 37.90 10.10 -15.50
C GLY A 178 37.74 11.37 -14.62
N GLU A 179 36.50 11.77 -14.28
CA GLU A 179 36.15 12.90 -13.34
C GLU A 179 35.33 12.45 -12.11
N TYR A 180 35.59 13.02 -10.91
CA TYR A 180 35.50 12.34 -9.60
C TYR A 180 35.39 13.24 -8.30
N ASP A 181 34.32 13.10 -7.47
CA ASP A 181 33.99 13.74 -6.13
C ASP A 181 35.09 13.66 -5.00
N VAL A 182 34.97 14.21 -3.75
CA VAL A 182 35.86 13.84 -2.59
C VAL A 182 35.23 13.83 -1.17
N ARG A 183 35.70 13.03 -0.17
CA ARG A 183 35.62 13.38 1.30
C ARG A 183 36.85 12.97 2.14
N VAL A 184 37.08 13.75 3.20
CA VAL A 184 37.87 13.51 4.42
C VAL A 184 36.97 13.13 5.60
N ASP A 185 37.35 12.14 6.39
CA ASP A 185 36.81 11.84 7.72
C ASP A 185 37.89 11.98 8.81
N SER A 186 37.42 12.11 10.05
CA SER A 186 38.22 12.05 11.26
C SER A 186 39.09 10.78 11.33
N PRO A 187 40.23 10.83 12.03
CA PRO A 187 40.85 9.64 12.61
C PRO A 187 39.87 8.80 13.41
N SER A 188 40.24 7.55 13.72
CA SER A 188 39.56 6.74 14.74
C SER A 188 39.51 7.40 16.12
N ASP A 189 40.37 8.42 16.33
CA ASP A 189 40.70 9.01 17.61
C ASP A 189 40.36 10.53 17.68
N GLY A 190 39.54 11.08 16.77
CA GLY A 190 38.82 12.34 17.04
C GLY A 190 38.54 13.34 15.88
N ASP A 191 37.39 14.02 16.02
CA ASP A 191 37.26 15.48 16.03
C ASP A 191 37.54 16.34 14.76
N TYR A 192 37.12 15.93 13.56
CA TYR A 192 37.20 16.81 12.37
C TYR A 192 35.91 16.88 11.52
N VAL A 193 35.63 18.07 11.00
CA VAL A 193 34.56 18.32 10.05
C VAL A 193 34.88 17.66 8.71
N VAL A 194 33.98 16.76 8.37
CA VAL A 194 33.77 16.06 7.11
C VAL A 194 33.86 16.97 5.86
N ALA A 195 35.06 17.08 5.28
CA ALA A 195 35.41 18.00 4.18
C ALA A 195 35.38 17.32 2.79
N THR A 196 34.91 18.00 1.72
CA THR A 196 34.58 17.37 0.41
C THR A 196 34.93 18.22 -0.83
N THR A 197 35.12 17.62 -2.03
CA THR A 197 35.16 18.36 -3.32
C THR A 197 34.81 17.50 -4.56
N SER A 198 35.34 17.76 -5.76
CA SER A 198 35.45 16.87 -6.94
C SER A 198 36.60 17.35 -7.86
N LEU A 199 37.36 16.48 -8.53
CA LEU A 199 38.24 16.84 -9.68
C LEU A 199 38.55 15.66 -10.62
N THR A 200 39.48 15.83 -11.58
CA THR A 200 39.63 14.97 -12.78
C THR A 200 41.07 14.45 -12.97
N VAL A 201 41.23 13.29 -13.63
CA VAL A 201 42.55 12.73 -13.99
C VAL A 201 42.71 12.35 -15.44
N SER A 202 43.90 12.73 -15.89
CA SER A 202 44.62 12.42 -17.12
C SER A 202 46.01 11.85 -16.78
N GLU A 203 46.80 11.57 -17.80
CA GLU A 203 48.01 10.73 -17.83
C GLU A 203 49.20 11.11 -16.92
N GLY A 204 49.15 12.25 -16.21
CA GLY A 204 50.30 12.84 -15.48
C GLY A 204 50.34 12.58 -13.97
N PHE A 205 50.58 13.66 -13.17
CA PHE A 205 50.53 13.72 -11.69
C PHE A 205 49.80 15.03 -11.11
N THR A 206 48.44 15.17 -11.12
CA THR A 206 47.52 16.21 -10.48
C THR A 206 47.66 16.49 -8.95
N THR A 207 46.91 17.44 -8.33
CA THR A 207 46.97 17.86 -6.89
C THR A 207 45.76 18.76 -6.42
N TRP A 208 45.32 18.75 -5.14
CA TRP A 208 44.39 19.73 -4.43
C TRP A 208 44.71 19.78 -2.94
N SER A 209 44.46 20.86 -2.18
CA SER A 209 44.57 20.88 -0.71
C SER A 209 43.32 21.16 0.13
N VAL A 210 43.27 20.54 1.32
CA VAL A 210 42.39 20.80 2.46
C VAL A 210 43.23 21.18 3.67
N SER A 211 42.65 22.05 4.48
CA SER A 211 42.83 22.01 5.93
C SER A 211 41.52 21.55 6.56
N ALA A 212 41.56 20.57 7.46
CA ALA A 212 40.38 19.99 8.09
C ALA A 212 40.01 20.82 9.33
N GLU A 213 38.80 21.36 9.37
CA GLU A 213 38.29 22.14 10.50
C GLU A 213 38.02 21.19 11.67
N PRO A 214 38.59 21.40 12.87
CA PRO A 214 38.26 20.56 14.01
C PRO A 214 36.81 20.83 14.48
N THR A 215 36.11 19.79 14.90
CA THR A 215 34.77 19.93 15.52
C THR A 215 34.87 20.59 16.90
N GLY A 216 33.73 21.05 17.41
CA GLY A 216 33.55 21.45 18.81
C GLY A 216 32.56 20.53 19.52
N THR A 217 32.36 20.76 20.81
CA THR A 217 31.43 19.99 21.64
C THR A 217 30.46 20.94 22.32
N LEU A 218 29.17 20.60 22.39
CA LEU A 218 28.20 21.24 23.27
C LEU A 218 27.94 20.33 24.46
N ARG A 219 28.08 20.86 25.67
CA ARG A 219 27.68 20.21 26.92
C ARG A 219 26.51 20.97 27.53
N VAL A 220 25.30 20.47 27.30
CA VAL A 220 24.09 21.01 27.94
C VAL A 220 23.92 20.35 29.30
N THR A 221 23.93 21.13 30.37
CA THR A 221 23.54 20.67 31.71
C THR A 221 22.07 21.03 31.94
N THR A 222 21.25 20.02 32.19
CA THR A 222 19.87 20.18 32.67
C THR A 222 19.87 19.99 34.20
N GLY A 223 18.87 20.51 34.90
CA GLY A 223 18.83 20.54 36.35
C GLY A 223 18.57 19.18 37.02
N ARG A 224 17.53 19.07 37.84
CA ARG A 224 17.20 17.81 38.56
C ARG A 224 16.45 16.78 37.70
N TYR A 225 16.09 17.12 36.47
CA TYR A 225 15.18 16.33 35.65
C TYR A 225 15.94 15.39 34.72
N SER A 226 15.90 14.11 35.04
CA SER A 226 16.41 13.04 34.16
C SER A 226 15.58 12.94 32.88
N SER A 227 16.21 12.51 31.79
CA SER A 227 15.60 12.20 30.48
C SER A 227 15.06 13.44 29.75
N VAL A 228 16.00 14.18 29.16
CA VAL A 228 15.77 15.39 28.35
C VAL A 228 16.49 15.27 27.00
N ARG A 229 15.87 15.80 25.95
CA ARG A 229 16.45 15.88 24.61
C ARG A 229 16.90 17.30 24.30
N ALA A 230 18.09 17.44 23.76
CA ALA A 230 18.59 18.67 23.15
C ALA A 230 18.69 18.51 21.63
N ASP A 231 18.14 19.45 20.87
CA ASP A 231 18.33 19.55 19.42
C ASP A 231 18.99 20.89 19.10
N LEU A 232 20.07 20.88 18.32
CA LEU A 232 20.69 22.09 17.79
C LEU A 232 20.15 22.35 16.37
N ILE A 233 19.85 23.61 16.05
CA ILE A 233 19.41 24.01 14.71
C ILE A 233 20.32 25.16 14.23
N PRO A 234 21.12 24.98 13.15
CA PRO A 234 22.04 26.03 12.69
C PRO A 234 21.31 27.31 12.30
N VAL A 235 21.88 28.47 12.62
CA VAL A 235 21.35 29.76 12.19
C VAL A 235 21.42 29.84 10.66
N GLY A 236 20.28 30.11 10.02
CA GLY A 236 20.15 30.12 8.55
C GLY A 236 19.86 28.78 7.89
N GLU A 237 19.90 27.64 8.61
CA GLU A 237 19.47 26.33 8.08
C GLU A 237 18.19 25.81 8.77
N GLU A 238 17.53 24.85 8.10
CA GLU A 238 16.43 24.05 8.67
C GLU A 238 16.90 22.71 9.27
N ARG A 239 18.16 22.31 9.04
CA ARG A 239 18.62 20.96 9.36
C ARG A 239 18.99 20.81 10.83
N GLU A 240 18.07 20.22 11.58
CA GLU A 240 18.31 19.83 12.98
C GLU A 240 19.46 18.82 13.15
N ILE A 241 20.26 19.02 14.19
CA ILE A 241 21.24 18.08 14.73
C ILE A 241 20.72 17.61 16.08
N HIS A 242 20.33 16.33 16.14
CA HIS A 242 19.75 15.73 17.34
C HIS A 242 20.86 15.22 18.25
N ALA A 243 20.97 15.74 19.47
CA ALA A 243 21.91 15.24 20.47
C ALA A 243 21.40 13.91 21.07
N PRO A 244 22.29 13.04 21.59
CA PRO A 244 21.87 11.86 22.33
C PRO A 244 21.07 12.24 23.59
N THR A 245 20.11 11.39 23.98
CA THR A 245 19.37 11.58 25.22
C THR A 245 20.27 11.37 26.44
N GLY A 246 20.11 12.24 27.44
CA GLY A 246 20.90 12.24 28.67
C GLY A 246 20.01 12.34 29.91
N SER A 247 20.56 11.97 31.06
CA SER A 247 19.89 12.19 32.35
C SER A 247 19.89 13.69 32.68
N ASN A 248 21.02 14.19 33.18
CA ASN A 248 21.18 15.58 33.65
C ASN A 248 22.26 16.34 32.86
N VAL A 249 22.94 15.65 31.94
CA VAL A 249 23.96 16.21 31.04
C VAL A 249 23.77 15.57 29.67
N VAL A 250 23.68 16.40 28.64
CA VAL A 250 23.65 16.00 27.23
C VAL A 250 24.93 16.52 26.58
N ASN A 251 25.80 15.60 26.18
CA ASN A 251 26.96 15.90 25.34
C ASN A 251 26.57 15.73 23.87
N ALA A 252 26.78 16.76 23.07
CA ALA A 252 26.79 16.67 21.61
C ALA A 252 28.24 16.91 21.14
N GLU A 253 28.91 15.81 20.83
CA GLU A 253 30.27 15.75 20.27
C GLU A 253 30.19 15.82 18.73
N ASP A 254 31.34 15.97 18.05
CA ASP A 254 31.44 16.10 16.59
C ASP A 254 30.60 17.24 15.94
N LEU A 255 30.32 18.31 16.68
CA LEU A 255 29.59 19.45 16.14
C LEU A 255 30.48 20.31 15.22
N PRO A 256 30.02 20.68 14.02
CA PRO A 256 30.69 21.70 13.22
C PRO A 256 30.79 23.04 13.98
N PRO A 257 31.87 23.82 13.81
CA PRO A 257 31.91 25.20 14.27
C PRO A 257 30.84 26.05 13.58
N GLY A 258 30.21 26.95 14.32
CA GLY A 258 29.13 27.79 13.79
C GLY A 258 28.12 28.23 14.84
N ASP A 259 27.11 28.98 14.41
CA ASP A 259 26.05 29.52 15.25
C ASP A 259 24.78 28.66 15.20
N TYR A 260 24.21 28.36 16.36
CA TYR A 260 23.07 27.46 16.53
C TYR A 260 22.02 28.05 17.47
N HIS A 261 20.75 27.73 17.23
CA HIS A 261 19.72 27.75 18.28
C HIS A 261 19.63 26.38 18.95
N LEU A 262 19.24 26.35 20.23
CA LEU A 262 19.07 25.13 21.01
C LEU A 262 17.61 24.98 21.43
N ARG A 263 17.00 23.85 21.06
CA ARG A 263 15.67 23.42 21.50
C ARG A 263 15.83 22.31 22.55
N ILE A 264 15.12 22.45 23.66
CA ILE A 264 15.08 21.51 24.77
C ILE A 264 13.67 20.92 24.86
N SER A 265 13.55 19.62 24.66
CA SER A 265 12.26 18.91 24.63
C SER A 265 12.23 17.80 25.68
N PRO A 266 11.11 17.57 26.39
CA PRO A 266 10.98 16.45 27.32
C PRO A 266 11.01 15.11 26.58
N GLU A 267 11.53 14.06 27.22
CA GLU A 267 11.44 12.71 26.66
C GLU A 267 10.02 12.13 26.69
N ARG A 268 9.79 11.13 25.84
CA ARG A 268 8.48 10.51 25.61
C ARG A 268 7.99 9.74 26.85
N GLY A 269 7.17 10.40 27.67
CA GLY A 269 6.65 9.90 28.94
C GLY A 269 6.82 10.91 30.09
N VAL A 270 7.62 11.95 29.89
CA VAL A 270 7.76 13.09 30.80
C VAL A 270 6.69 14.13 30.41
N HIS A 271 5.59 14.17 31.17
CA HIS A 271 4.39 14.94 30.81
C HIS A 271 4.24 16.29 31.54
N ASP A 272 5.10 16.62 32.49
CA ASP A 272 4.99 17.85 33.30
C ASP A 272 5.59 19.12 32.65
N PHE A 273 6.26 19.00 31.50
CA PHE A 273 7.12 20.05 30.95
C PHE A 273 6.77 20.39 29.50
N VAL A 274 7.01 21.65 29.11
CA VAL A 274 6.89 22.10 27.72
C VAL A 274 8.24 22.08 27.01
N GLU A 275 8.21 21.90 25.70
CA GLU A 275 9.33 22.22 24.84
C GLU A 275 9.73 23.70 24.99
N THR A 276 11.02 23.97 25.10
CA THR A 276 11.56 25.30 25.38
C THR A 276 12.75 25.58 24.44
N TRP A 277 12.85 26.79 23.91
CA TRP A 277 14.03 27.25 23.19
C TRP A 277 14.97 27.98 24.15
N TRP A 278 16.26 27.69 24.14
CA TRP A 278 17.21 28.34 25.04
C TRP A 278 17.37 29.83 24.67
N PRO A 279 17.40 30.78 25.63
CA PRO A 279 17.40 30.57 27.08
C PRO A 279 16.04 30.32 27.74
N ALA A 280 14.94 30.87 27.21
CA ALA A 280 13.58 30.69 27.76
C ALA A 280 12.44 30.99 26.74
N GLY A 281 12.70 30.82 25.44
CA GLY A 281 11.79 31.14 24.35
C GLY A 281 10.70 30.08 24.12
N GLU A 282 9.51 30.52 23.67
CA GLU A 282 8.47 29.59 23.22
C GLU A 282 8.67 29.15 21.76
N THR A 283 9.31 29.99 20.94
CA THR A 283 9.57 29.75 19.51
C THR A 283 11.05 29.88 19.16
N ARG A 284 11.44 29.43 17.95
CA ARG A 284 12.78 29.64 17.38
C ARG A 284 13.14 31.14 17.23
N ALA A 285 12.16 32.03 17.10
CA ALA A 285 12.42 33.48 16.98
C ALA A 285 12.86 34.10 18.31
N ASP A 286 12.47 33.49 19.44
CA ASP A 286 12.82 33.91 20.80
C ASP A 286 14.14 33.28 21.27
N ALA A 287 14.76 32.42 20.44
CA ALA A 287 15.90 31.60 20.80
C ALA A 287 17.22 32.38 20.69
N GLY A 288 18.06 32.27 21.71
CA GLY A 288 19.43 32.77 21.69
C GLY A 288 20.31 32.06 20.65
N ILE A 289 21.47 32.64 20.39
CA ILE A 289 22.52 32.06 19.53
C ILE A 289 23.62 31.45 20.42
N ILE A 290 24.04 30.24 20.09
CA ILE A 290 25.13 29.50 20.71
C ILE A 290 26.19 29.26 19.63
N THR A 291 27.37 29.87 19.81
CA THR A 291 28.52 29.69 18.91
C THR A 291 29.38 28.51 19.34
N ILE A 292 29.35 27.42 18.58
CA ILE A 292 30.27 26.29 18.73
C ILE A 292 31.62 26.64 18.09
N ARG A 293 32.73 26.33 18.76
CA ARG A 293 34.10 26.59 18.26
C ARG A 293 34.96 25.32 18.25
N SER A 294 35.83 25.21 17.25
CA SER A 294 36.80 24.11 17.11
C SER A 294 37.57 23.84 18.40
N ARG A 295 37.56 22.57 18.85
CA ARG A 295 38.19 22.05 20.07
C ARG A 295 37.82 22.79 21.36
N GLN A 296 36.64 23.41 21.41
CA GLN A 296 36.09 23.98 22.64
C GLN A 296 34.82 23.23 23.03
N THR A 297 34.76 22.81 24.30
CA THR A 297 33.49 22.46 24.94
C THR A 297 32.76 23.75 25.28
N THR A 298 31.66 24.00 24.58
CA THR A 298 30.70 25.05 24.93
C THR A 298 29.80 24.50 26.02
N GLU A 299 29.77 25.12 27.19
CA GLU A 299 28.89 24.70 28.29
C GLU A 299 27.66 25.60 28.36
N ILE A 300 26.48 24.99 28.42
CA ILE A 300 25.19 25.69 28.51
C ILE A 300 24.37 25.05 29.64
N THR A 301 23.81 25.87 30.53
CA THR A 301 22.74 25.42 31.43
C THR A 301 21.40 25.72 30.77
N ALA A 302 20.54 24.70 30.68
CA ALA A 302 19.21 24.83 30.10
C ALA A 302 18.23 23.91 30.84
N ASP A 303 17.26 24.50 31.54
CA ASP A 303 16.21 23.74 32.24
C ASP A 303 14.93 23.64 31.40
N LEU A 304 14.21 22.53 31.56
CA LEU A 304 12.86 22.39 31.03
C LEU A 304 11.89 23.28 31.82
N VAL A 305 11.12 24.11 31.12
CA VAL A 305 10.04 24.89 31.74
C VAL A 305 8.87 23.95 32.05
N ARG A 306 8.42 23.94 33.31
CA ARG A 306 7.21 23.20 33.72
C ARG A 306 6.01 23.78 32.98
N GLY A 307 5.22 22.91 32.36
CA GLY A 307 3.97 23.31 31.70
C GLY A 307 2.93 23.78 32.71
N GLY A 308 1.99 24.59 32.24
CA GLY A 308 0.77 24.84 32.98
C GLY A 308 -0.11 23.59 33.02
N VAL A 309 -0.93 23.50 34.05
CA VAL A 309 -1.86 22.39 34.27
C VAL A 309 -3.29 22.90 34.31
N VAL A 310 -4.23 22.14 33.73
CA VAL A 310 -5.67 22.31 34.02
C VAL A 310 -6.14 21.05 34.75
N GLU A 311 -6.72 21.20 35.95
CA GLU A 311 -7.23 20.06 36.73
C GLU A 311 -8.55 20.34 37.43
N GLY A 312 -9.29 19.29 37.74
CA GLY A 312 -10.54 19.36 38.49
C GLY A 312 -11.29 18.05 38.43
N ARG A 313 -12.60 18.09 38.65
CA ARG A 313 -13.52 16.95 38.52
C ARG A 313 -14.54 17.16 37.41
N VAL A 314 -14.82 16.09 36.68
CA VAL A 314 -16.02 15.96 35.84
C VAL A 314 -17.12 15.32 36.66
N VAL A 315 -18.22 16.03 36.86
CA VAL A 315 -19.39 15.59 37.63
C VAL A 315 -20.67 15.70 36.82
N SER A 316 -21.67 14.91 37.17
CA SER A 316 -23.01 14.96 36.60
C SER A 316 -23.79 16.11 37.24
N ALA A 317 -24.36 16.99 36.41
CA ALA A 317 -25.14 18.14 36.88
C ALA A 317 -26.35 17.68 37.72
N GLY A 318 -26.72 18.49 38.72
CA GLY A 318 -27.79 18.17 39.67
C GLY A 318 -27.39 17.14 40.74
N THR A 319 -26.80 16.00 40.35
CA THR A 319 -26.43 14.92 41.29
C THR A 319 -25.05 15.08 41.93
N SER A 320 -24.14 15.80 41.29
CA SER A 320 -22.70 15.90 41.66
C SER A 320 -21.95 14.55 41.66
N ALA A 321 -22.52 13.50 41.08
CA ALA A 321 -21.86 12.20 40.96
C ALA A 321 -20.68 12.25 39.96
N PRO A 322 -19.56 11.54 40.21
CA PRO A 322 -18.39 11.58 39.33
C PRO A 322 -18.67 10.91 37.97
N VAL A 323 -18.32 11.58 36.87
CA VAL A 323 -18.47 11.03 35.50
C VAL A 323 -17.16 10.34 35.11
N ALA A 324 -16.94 9.16 35.69
CA ALA A 324 -15.76 8.35 35.43
C ALA A 324 -15.59 8.03 33.94
N GLY A 325 -14.37 8.12 33.43
CA GLY A 325 -14.06 7.88 32.03
C GLY A 325 -14.42 9.02 31.07
N ALA A 326 -14.96 10.16 31.54
CA ALA A 326 -15.18 11.34 30.71
C ALA A 326 -13.86 11.87 30.12
N TYR A 327 -13.88 12.25 28.85
CA TYR A 327 -12.74 12.89 28.20
C TYR A 327 -12.79 14.39 28.45
N VAL A 328 -11.63 15.01 28.69
CA VAL A 328 -11.45 16.47 28.77
C VAL A 328 -10.28 16.86 27.87
N THR A 329 -10.51 17.75 26.92
CA THR A 329 -9.53 18.13 25.89
C THR A 329 -9.38 19.64 25.81
N ALA A 330 -8.14 20.11 25.86
CA ALA A 330 -7.76 21.52 25.72
C ALA A 330 -7.40 21.84 24.25
N TYR A 331 -8.14 22.77 23.66
CA TYR A 331 -7.85 23.30 22.32
C TYR A 331 -7.34 24.73 22.40
N THR A 332 -6.32 25.04 21.61
CA THR A 332 -5.88 26.41 21.33
C THR A 332 -6.99 27.22 20.63
N SER A 333 -6.84 28.55 20.59
CA SER A 333 -7.69 29.44 19.80
C SER A 333 -7.72 29.09 18.29
N ALA A 334 -6.63 28.53 17.77
CA ALA A 334 -6.54 28.01 16.39
C ALA A 334 -7.24 26.65 16.18
N GLY A 335 -7.90 26.09 17.21
CA GLY A 335 -8.58 24.81 17.14
C GLY A 335 -7.66 23.58 17.23
N VAL A 336 -6.34 23.77 17.31
CA VAL A 336 -5.36 22.69 17.49
C VAL A 336 -5.42 22.16 18.92
N GLU A 337 -5.47 20.84 19.08
CA GLU A 337 -5.40 20.15 20.37
C GLU A 337 -4.02 20.33 21.02
N ALA A 338 -4.00 20.78 22.28
CA ALA A 338 -2.77 20.99 23.05
C ALA A 338 -2.54 19.92 24.12
N GLY A 339 -3.60 19.26 24.56
CA GLY A 339 -3.53 18.18 25.54
C GLY A 339 -4.91 17.66 25.91
N TRP A 340 -4.97 16.46 26.47
CA TRP A 340 -6.20 15.85 26.96
C TRP A 340 -5.93 15.03 28.22
N ALA A 341 -7.00 14.74 28.96
CA ALA A 341 -7.03 13.81 30.07
C ALA A 341 -8.33 13.00 30.03
N GLN A 342 -8.33 11.85 30.67
CA GLN A 342 -9.55 11.09 30.97
C GLN A 342 -9.79 11.13 32.48
N ALA A 343 -11.05 11.32 32.87
CA ALA A 343 -11.46 11.37 34.27
C ALA A 343 -11.35 9.99 34.94
N ASP A 344 -10.78 9.95 36.14
CA ASP A 344 -10.65 8.73 36.96
C ASP A 344 -12.00 8.29 37.59
N GLY A 345 -11.98 7.26 38.43
CA GLY A 345 -13.19 6.78 39.13
C GLY A 345 -13.81 7.79 40.10
N ASP A 346 -13.02 8.75 40.58
CA ASP A 346 -13.43 9.89 41.42
C ASP A 346 -13.82 11.12 40.57
N GLY A 347 -13.91 10.95 39.24
CA GLY A 347 -14.17 12.01 38.26
C GLY A 347 -13.00 12.96 38.03
N ARG A 348 -11.84 12.76 38.68
CA ARG A 348 -10.71 13.71 38.59
C ARG A 348 -9.99 13.60 37.26
N TYR A 349 -9.63 14.74 36.68
CA TYR A 349 -8.82 14.82 35.46
C TYR A 349 -7.70 15.86 35.65
N ARG A 350 -6.58 15.69 34.93
CA ARG A 350 -5.43 16.59 34.98
C ARG A 350 -4.72 16.64 33.62
N ILE A 351 -4.88 17.74 32.90
CA ILE A 351 -4.19 18.01 31.62
C ILE A 351 -2.86 18.69 31.95
N LEU A 352 -1.75 18.14 31.46
CA LEU A 352 -0.37 18.59 31.73
C LEU A 352 0.26 19.20 30.47
N ALA A 353 1.49 19.74 30.60
CA ALA A 353 2.31 20.29 29.50
C ALA A 353 1.64 21.38 28.63
N LEU A 354 0.70 22.15 29.17
CA LEU A 354 0.12 23.30 28.44
C LEU A 354 1.08 24.51 28.49
N ARG A 355 1.04 25.37 27.47
CA ARG A 355 1.75 26.67 27.49
C ARG A 355 0.94 27.72 28.25
N SER A 356 1.52 28.90 28.44
CA SER A 356 0.76 30.08 28.86
C SER A 356 -0.20 30.48 27.74
N GLY A 357 -1.47 30.70 28.05
CA GLY A 357 -2.47 31.05 27.02
C GLY A 357 -3.92 30.83 27.44
N GLU A 358 -4.83 31.08 26.50
CA GLU A 358 -6.26 30.81 26.67
C GLU A 358 -6.67 29.60 25.83
N TYR A 359 -7.27 28.62 26.50
CA TYR A 359 -7.66 27.33 25.94
C TYR A 359 -9.17 27.15 26.00
N ARG A 360 -9.76 26.68 24.90
CA ARG A 360 -11.13 26.17 24.87
C ARG A 360 -11.11 24.72 25.35
N ILE A 361 -11.57 24.49 26.58
CA ILE A 361 -11.68 23.18 27.19
C ILE A 361 -13.03 22.57 26.77
N THR A 362 -13.05 21.37 26.20
CA THR A 362 -14.30 20.62 26.00
C THR A 362 -14.28 19.32 26.77
N SER A 363 -15.43 18.92 27.31
CA SER A 363 -15.59 17.62 27.97
C SER A 363 -16.85 16.90 27.51
N SER A 364 -16.78 15.57 27.50
CA SER A 364 -17.87 14.66 27.17
C SER A 364 -17.71 13.35 27.93
N GLY A 365 -18.80 12.86 28.53
CA GLY A 365 -18.88 11.57 29.21
C GLY A 365 -20.00 10.70 28.63
N ASN A 366 -20.01 9.41 28.98
CA ASN A 366 -21.06 8.50 28.52
C ASN A 366 -22.43 8.91 29.10
N GLY A 367 -23.47 8.97 28.26
CA GLY A 367 -24.82 9.41 28.66
C GLY A 367 -24.90 10.87 29.14
N HIS A 368 -23.97 11.74 28.73
CA HIS A 368 -23.91 13.14 29.14
C HIS A 368 -23.65 14.07 27.96
N SER A 369 -24.30 15.24 27.97
CA SER A 369 -24.13 16.30 26.97
C SER A 369 -22.69 16.81 26.94
N ARG A 370 -22.18 17.15 25.75
CA ARG A 370 -20.84 17.75 25.60
C ARG A 370 -20.85 19.21 26.06
N LEU A 371 -19.96 19.57 26.97
CA LEU A 371 -19.73 20.97 27.38
C LEU A 371 -18.47 21.54 26.71
N SER A 372 -18.47 22.86 26.48
CA SER A 372 -17.31 23.65 26.07
C SER A 372 -17.22 24.90 26.94
N THR A 373 -16.04 25.20 27.47
CA THR A 373 -15.73 26.36 28.31
C THR A 373 -14.32 26.90 27.99
N THR A 374 -13.86 27.94 28.67
CA THR A 374 -12.49 28.47 28.52
C THR A 374 -11.71 28.42 29.82
N ALA A 375 -10.40 28.26 29.70
CA ALA A 375 -9.45 28.33 30.80
C ALA A 375 -8.21 29.15 30.39
N ARG A 376 -7.81 30.10 31.24
CA ARG A 376 -6.50 30.75 31.11
C ARG A 376 -5.48 29.97 31.93
N VAL A 377 -4.40 29.58 31.28
CA VAL A 377 -3.32 28.74 31.82
C VAL A 377 -2.03 29.56 31.84
N GLN A 378 -1.19 29.33 32.84
CA GLN A 378 0.16 29.87 32.94
C GLN A 378 1.17 28.75 33.17
N LEU A 379 2.37 28.88 32.59
CA LEU A 379 3.47 27.94 32.80
C LEU A 379 3.82 27.78 34.29
N GLY A 380 4.05 26.54 34.73
CA GLY A 380 4.35 26.19 36.11
C GLY A 380 3.16 26.19 37.08
N GLU A 381 2.07 26.88 36.76
CA GLU A 381 0.87 26.98 37.60
C GLU A 381 -0.13 25.82 37.37
N THR A 382 -1.15 25.75 38.21
CA THR A 382 -2.28 24.83 38.07
C THR A 382 -3.59 25.60 38.12
N THR A 383 -4.34 25.55 37.02
CA THR A 383 -5.65 26.18 36.83
C THR A 383 -6.75 25.21 37.27
N PRO A 384 -7.46 25.46 38.38
CA PRO A 384 -8.59 24.63 38.80
C PRO A 384 -9.81 24.87 37.89
N LEU A 385 -10.44 23.79 37.43
CA LEU A 385 -11.64 23.82 36.59
C LEU A 385 -12.49 22.56 36.84
N ASP A 386 -13.51 22.66 37.69
CA ASP A 386 -14.55 21.65 37.78
C ASP A 386 -15.55 21.78 36.62
N ILE A 387 -16.05 20.64 36.14
CA ILE A 387 -16.87 20.52 34.94
C ILE A 387 -18.16 19.76 35.30
N ALA A 388 -19.29 20.44 35.32
CA ALA A 388 -20.61 19.80 35.42
C ALA A 388 -21.15 19.49 34.02
N LEU A 389 -21.26 18.21 33.65
CA LEU A 389 -21.92 17.78 32.42
C LEU A 389 -23.40 17.49 32.70
N SER A 390 -24.30 17.96 31.85
CA SER A 390 -25.72 17.58 31.95
C SER A 390 -25.91 16.10 31.59
N PRO A 391 -26.59 15.29 32.42
CA PRO A 391 -26.99 13.93 32.02
C PRO A 391 -28.02 14.02 30.90
N ARG A 392 -27.93 13.11 29.92
CA ARG A 392 -28.87 13.03 28.80
C ARG A 392 -30.18 12.35 29.23
N GLY A 393 -31.29 12.86 28.71
CA GLY A 393 -32.62 12.33 28.98
C GLY A 393 -33.11 11.39 27.88
N ALA A 394 -34.37 10.98 28.00
CA ALA A 394 -35.09 10.22 26.98
C ALA A 394 -36.57 10.64 26.94
N LEU A 395 -37.25 10.38 25.82
CA LEU A 395 -38.71 10.43 25.73
C LEU A 395 -39.28 9.00 25.63
N SER A 396 -40.33 8.70 26.40
CA SER A 396 -41.14 7.48 26.27
C SER A 396 -42.50 7.86 25.68
N VAL A 397 -42.63 7.75 24.35
CA VAL A 397 -43.80 8.23 23.62
C VAL A 397 -44.80 7.10 23.42
N THR A 398 -45.91 7.15 24.16
CA THR A 398 -47.05 6.24 23.99
C THR A 398 -47.96 6.82 22.92
N VAL A 399 -47.92 6.25 21.72
CA VAL A 399 -48.86 6.61 20.66
C VAL A 399 -50.17 5.87 20.90
N SER A 400 -51.30 6.51 20.61
CA SER A 400 -52.62 5.86 20.61
C SER A 400 -53.54 6.44 19.55
N ALA A 401 -54.53 5.68 19.10
CA ALA A 401 -55.61 6.16 18.24
C ALA A 401 -56.86 5.27 18.39
N ASP A 402 -57.98 5.69 17.80
CA ASP A 402 -59.20 4.86 17.75
C ASP A 402 -59.20 3.89 16.54
N GLU A 403 -58.16 3.92 15.72
CA GLU A 403 -57.93 3.06 14.53
C GLU A 403 -56.49 2.49 14.54
N MET A 404 -56.23 1.46 13.71
CA MET A 404 -54.99 0.66 13.80
C MET A 404 -53.72 1.42 13.38
N ILE A 405 -52.82 1.68 14.35
CA ILE A 405 -51.63 2.53 14.16
C ILE A 405 -50.39 1.80 13.57
N VAL A 406 -50.49 0.50 13.31
CA VAL A 406 -49.34 -0.31 12.85
C VAL A 406 -48.76 0.20 11.52
N GLY A 407 -47.44 0.28 11.45
CA GLY A 407 -46.68 0.76 10.30
C GLY A 407 -46.60 2.27 10.15
N ARG A 408 -47.19 3.08 11.05
CA ARG A 408 -46.97 4.54 11.09
C ARG A 408 -45.56 4.87 11.60
N THR A 409 -45.07 6.08 11.35
CA THR A 409 -43.73 6.52 11.80
C THR A 409 -43.80 7.76 12.69
N VAL A 410 -43.37 7.61 13.95
CA VAL A 410 -43.10 8.73 14.85
C VAL A 410 -41.73 9.31 14.52
N SER A 411 -41.65 10.64 14.43
CA SER A 411 -40.45 11.39 14.08
C SER A 411 -40.18 12.45 15.15
N LEU A 412 -38.94 12.49 15.65
CA LEU A 412 -38.47 13.44 16.65
C LEU A 412 -37.54 14.46 15.99
N TYR A 413 -37.76 15.74 16.29
CA TYR A 413 -37.02 16.87 15.75
C TYR A 413 -36.48 17.75 16.89
N ASP A 414 -35.30 18.33 16.70
CA ASP A 414 -34.74 19.33 17.62
C ASP A 414 -35.45 20.70 17.49
N GLY A 415 -35.06 21.67 18.32
CA GLY A 415 -35.65 23.01 18.33
C GLY A 415 -35.52 23.79 17.01
N ASP A 416 -34.57 23.42 16.14
CA ASP A 416 -34.40 23.97 14.79
C ASP A 416 -35.24 23.18 13.74
N LEU A 417 -36.20 22.36 14.18
CA LEU A 417 -37.02 21.45 13.38
C LEU A 417 -36.22 20.44 12.53
N LYS A 418 -34.96 20.17 12.91
CA LYS A 418 -34.12 19.20 12.22
C LYS A 418 -34.35 17.80 12.80
N LEU A 419 -34.54 16.83 11.90
CA LEU A 419 -34.85 15.44 12.27
C LEU A 419 -33.69 14.80 13.05
N ILE A 420 -33.98 14.38 14.28
CA ILE A 420 -33.05 13.67 15.17
C ILE A 420 -33.21 12.16 15.00
N ALA A 421 -34.45 11.66 15.03
CA ALA A 421 -34.72 10.23 15.04
C ALA A 421 -36.10 9.89 14.47
N LYS A 422 -36.28 8.62 14.06
CA LYS A 422 -37.58 8.03 13.75
C LYS A 422 -37.77 6.70 14.48
N ARG A 423 -39.02 6.33 14.70
CA ARG A 423 -39.49 5.04 15.21
C ARG A 423 -40.70 4.62 14.39
N GLN A 424 -40.66 3.45 13.78
CA GLN A 424 -41.83 2.89 13.10
C GLN A 424 -42.61 2.03 14.09
N LEU A 425 -43.92 2.28 14.18
CA LEU A 425 -44.85 1.51 14.97
C LEU A 425 -45.01 0.12 14.35
N SER A 426 -44.84 -0.91 15.16
CA SER A 426 -44.66 -2.31 14.78
C SER A 426 -45.65 -3.25 15.45
N GLU A 427 -46.28 -2.83 16.54
CA GLU A 427 -47.26 -3.62 17.27
C GLU A 427 -48.64 -3.52 16.62
N ARG A 428 -49.33 -4.65 16.53
CA ARG A 428 -50.67 -4.72 15.92
C ARG A 428 -51.74 -4.34 16.95
N GLY A 429 -51.86 -3.04 17.23
CA GLY A 429 -52.83 -2.51 18.20
C GLY A 429 -53.37 -1.12 17.87
N LEU A 430 -54.06 -0.56 18.87
CA LEU A 430 -54.54 0.82 18.92
C LEU A 430 -53.61 1.74 19.73
N SER A 431 -52.57 1.17 20.37
CA SER A 431 -51.54 1.91 21.10
C SER A 431 -50.23 1.12 21.13
N GLU A 432 -49.10 1.81 21.12
CA GLU A 432 -47.72 1.28 21.17
C GLU A 432 -46.81 2.36 21.78
N THR A 433 -45.83 1.97 22.60
CA THR A 433 -44.90 2.91 23.25
C THR A 433 -43.49 2.76 22.66
N VAL A 434 -42.90 3.88 22.23
CA VAL A 434 -41.56 3.92 21.62
C VAL A 434 -40.62 4.89 22.36
N THR A 435 -39.37 4.49 22.58
CA THR A 435 -38.38 5.31 23.28
C THR A 435 -37.47 6.09 22.32
N PHE A 436 -37.14 7.32 22.70
CA PHE A 436 -36.11 8.14 22.08
C PHE A 436 -35.06 8.49 23.14
N ASP A 437 -33.97 7.73 23.14
CA ASP A 437 -32.93 7.73 24.16
C ASP A 437 -31.69 8.56 23.73
N ASP A 438 -30.80 8.86 24.68
CA ASP A 438 -29.54 9.62 24.47
C ASP A 438 -29.75 11.06 23.93
N LEU A 439 -30.82 11.71 24.41
CA LEU A 439 -31.18 13.08 24.04
C LEU A 439 -30.52 14.12 24.95
N ASP A 440 -30.03 15.20 24.36
CA ASP A 440 -29.64 16.39 25.14
C ASP A 440 -30.90 17.05 25.76
N ALA A 441 -30.74 17.77 26.87
CA ALA A 441 -31.88 18.39 27.53
C ALA A 441 -32.33 19.67 26.78
N GLY A 442 -33.64 19.83 26.58
CA GLY A 442 -34.21 20.95 25.82
C GLY A 442 -35.61 20.65 25.28
N GLU A 443 -36.11 21.56 24.43
CA GLU A 443 -37.41 21.41 23.76
C GLU A 443 -37.26 20.65 22.42
N TYR A 444 -38.13 19.67 22.21
CA TYR A 444 -38.19 18.85 21.00
C TYR A 444 -39.60 18.83 20.40
N PHE A 445 -39.72 18.64 19.10
CA PHE A 445 -41.01 18.44 18.43
C PHE A 445 -41.22 16.98 18.04
N LEU A 446 -42.44 16.46 18.25
CA LEU A 446 -42.86 15.11 17.87
C LEU A 446 -43.94 15.19 16.79
N GLY A 447 -43.77 14.44 15.69
CA GLY A 447 -44.76 14.33 14.63
C GLY A 447 -44.90 12.91 14.09
N ALA A 448 -46.11 12.54 13.68
CA ALA A 448 -46.44 11.22 13.13
C ALA A 448 -46.92 11.33 11.67
N ASP A 449 -46.60 10.32 10.85
CA ASP A 449 -47.24 10.15 9.55
C ASP A 449 -48.68 9.60 9.66
N GLY A 450 -49.45 9.72 8.57
CA GLY A 450 -50.85 9.29 8.49
C GLY A 450 -51.07 8.03 7.65
N SER A 451 -52.32 7.60 7.56
CA SER A 451 -52.84 6.62 6.59
C SER A 451 -54.15 7.15 5.99
N SER A 452 -54.85 6.39 5.16
CA SER A 452 -56.23 6.74 4.75
C SER A 452 -57.20 6.96 5.92
N ASP A 453 -56.88 6.40 7.09
CA ASP A 453 -57.78 6.21 8.22
C ASP A 453 -57.26 6.90 9.50
N ILE A 454 -55.97 7.24 9.54
CA ILE A 454 -55.30 7.99 10.62
C ILE A 454 -54.81 9.34 10.11
N LEU A 455 -55.24 10.41 10.78
CA LEU A 455 -54.77 11.77 10.56
C LEU A 455 -53.38 11.93 11.17
N GLY A 456 -52.35 11.97 10.32
CA GLY A 456 -50.99 12.33 10.72
C GLY A 456 -50.87 13.83 11.03
N GLY A 457 -49.80 14.24 11.71
CA GLY A 457 -49.65 15.63 12.16
C GLY A 457 -48.49 15.84 13.12
N TRP A 458 -48.63 16.82 14.02
CA TRP A 458 -47.74 17.08 15.14
C TRP A 458 -48.38 16.70 16.49
N TYR A 459 -47.56 16.69 17.54
CA TYR A 459 -48.00 16.55 18.92
C TYR A 459 -48.97 17.67 19.32
N ASP A 460 -49.90 17.32 20.22
CA ASP A 460 -51.06 18.14 20.63
C ASP A 460 -51.99 18.57 19.47
N GLY A 461 -51.95 17.84 18.34
CA GLY A 461 -52.94 17.92 17.26
C GLY A 461 -52.70 19.01 16.21
N ALA A 462 -51.56 19.69 16.21
CA ALA A 462 -51.27 20.76 15.24
C ALA A 462 -51.02 20.24 13.80
N SER A 463 -51.46 21.03 12.80
CA SER A 463 -51.34 20.72 11.37
C SER A 463 -49.99 21.12 10.75
N THR A 464 -49.32 22.14 11.29
CA THR A 464 -48.04 22.68 10.81
C THR A 464 -47.01 22.81 11.94
N SER A 465 -45.74 22.96 11.59
CA SER A 465 -44.63 23.03 12.56
C SER A 465 -44.71 24.28 13.42
N ALA A 466 -45.06 25.42 12.80
CA ALA A 466 -45.28 26.68 13.50
C ALA A 466 -46.42 26.63 14.56
N GLY A 467 -47.35 25.67 14.45
CA GLY A 467 -48.38 25.42 15.46
C GLY A 467 -48.06 24.27 16.42
N ALA A 468 -46.96 23.55 16.21
CA ALA A 468 -46.64 22.34 16.96
C ALA A 468 -46.23 22.64 18.40
N ARG A 469 -46.75 21.86 19.35
CA ARG A 469 -46.34 21.94 20.75
C ARG A 469 -45.05 21.15 20.96
N THR A 470 -44.10 21.73 21.68
CA THR A 470 -42.86 21.06 22.09
C THR A 470 -43.06 20.15 23.29
N VAL A 471 -42.12 19.23 23.46
CA VAL A 471 -41.93 18.39 24.65
C VAL A 471 -40.54 18.65 25.21
N THR A 472 -40.47 18.97 26.50
CA THR A 472 -39.22 19.12 27.25
C THR A 472 -38.59 17.75 27.53
N VAL A 473 -37.34 17.54 27.11
CA VAL A 473 -36.48 16.46 27.61
C VAL A 473 -35.82 16.93 28.90
N VAL A 474 -36.13 16.26 30.01
CA VAL A 474 -35.53 16.54 31.33
C VAL A 474 -34.17 15.83 31.47
N PRO A 475 -33.10 16.48 31.98
CA PRO A 475 -31.78 15.87 32.10
C PRO A 475 -31.79 14.59 32.95
N GLY A 476 -31.33 13.46 32.38
CA GLY A 476 -31.20 12.19 33.09
C GLY A 476 -32.51 11.45 33.39
N GLU A 477 -33.66 11.96 32.96
CA GLU A 477 -34.98 11.35 33.18
C GLU A 477 -35.58 10.81 31.88
N VAL A 478 -36.54 9.88 32.02
CA VAL A 478 -37.37 9.39 30.91
C VAL A 478 -38.71 10.10 30.98
N THR A 479 -38.92 11.11 30.14
CA THR A 479 -40.15 11.91 30.11
C THR A 479 -41.26 11.15 29.36
N PRO A 480 -42.39 10.80 30.00
CA PRO A 480 -43.50 10.14 29.33
C PRO A 480 -44.31 11.14 28.47
N VAL A 481 -44.78 10.69 27.30
CA VAL A 481 -45.57 11.50 26.37
C VAL A 481 -46.73 10.69 25.80
N ASP A 482 -47.96 11.06 26.14
CA ASP A 482 -49.17 10.48 25.55
C ASP A 482 -49.53 11.20 24.24
N TYR A 483 -49.21 10.59 23.10
CA TYR A 483 -49.45 11.14 21.76
C TYR A 483 -50.65 10.47 21.09
N ARG A 484 -51.85 11.03 21.30
CA ARG A 484 -53.07 10.53 20.66
C ARG A 484 -53.25 11.10 19.24
N LEU A 485 -53.32 10.23 18.25
CA LEU A 485 -53.65 10.54 16.86
C LEU A 485 -55.18 10.50 16.66
N SER A 486 -55.66 11.26 15.68
CA SER A 486 -57.09 11.30 15.34
C SER A 486 -57.41 10.40 14.15
N VAL A 487 -58.64 9.90 14.08
CA VAL A 487 -59.18 9.24 12.88
C VAL A 487 -59.28 10.28 11.74
N ALA A 488 -58.91 9.88 10.54
CA ALA A 488 -59.06 10.69 9.34
C ALA A 488 -60.53 10.69 8.87
N THR A 489 -61.11 11.87 8.72
CA THR A 489 -62.50 12.06 8.28
C THR A 489 -62.58 13.21 7.27
N ALA A 490 -63.67 13.28 6.51
CA ALA A 490 -63.94 14.42 5.63
C ALA A 490 -64.17 15.76 6.38
N ALA A 491 -64.29 15.75 7.72
CA ALA A 491 -64.46 16.96 8.52
C ALA A 491 -63.14 17.52 9.08
N ASN A 492 -62.08 16.70 9.19
CA ASN A 492 -60.80 17.08 9.80
C ASN A 492 -59.57 16.78 8.91
N SER A 493 -59.75 16.29 7.69
CA SER A 493 -58.64 15.95 6.78
C SER A 493 -58.98 16.21 5.31
N GLY A 494 -57.98 16.54 4.52
CA GLY A 494 -58.02 16.68 3.06
C GLY A 494 -56.94 15.85 2.39
N SER A 495 -56.61 16.16 1.14
CA SER A 495 -55.59 15.44 0.36
C SER A 495 -54.97 16.30 -0.74
N ILE A 496 -53.75 15.96 -1.17
CA ILE A 496 -53.09 16.58 -2.33
C ILE A 496 -52.86 15.50 -3.39
N SER A 497 -53.26 15.75 -4.63
CA SER A 497 -53.07 14.81 -5.74
C SER A 497 -52.17 15.43 -6.82
N VAL A 498 -51.00 14.83 -7.05
CA VAL A 498 -49.89 15.39 -7.84
C VAL A 498 -49.73 14.64 -9.16
N ALA A 499 -49.86 15.36 -10.29
CA ALA A 499 -49.57 14.83 -11.62
C ALA A 499 -48.64 15.79 -12.37
N ALA A 500 -47.33 15.54 -12.27
CA ALA A 500 -46.30 16.37 -12.88
C ALA A 500 -46.18 16.17 -14.40
N VAL A 501 -45.91 17.25 -15.14
CA VAL A 501 -45.69 17.22 -16.59
C VAL A 501 -44.37 17.90 -16.98
N GLY A 502 -43.77 17.48 -18.08
CA GLY A 502 -42.61 18.13 -18.68
C GLY A 502 -43.00 19.36 -19.53
N PRO A 503 -42.02 20.07 -20.11
CA PRO A 503 -42.25 21.32 -20.83
C PRO A 503 -43.09 21.19 -22.11
N ARG A 504 -43.38 19.97 -22.57
CA ARG A 504 -44.24 19.69 -23.73
C ARG A 504 -45.56 19.02 -23.33
N GLY A 505 -45.88 19.00 -22.03
CA GLY A 505 -47.06 18.34 -21.48
C GLY A 505 -46.91 16.82 -21.30
N GLU A 506 -45.70 16.27 -21.47
CA GLU A 506 -45.46 14.84 -21.27
C GLU A 506 -45.56 14.45 -19.78
N PRO A 507 -46.22 13.35 -19.38
CA PRO A 507 -46.23 12.92 -17.97
C PRO A 507 -44.82 12.63 -17.45
N VAL A 508 -44.50 13.09 -16.24
CA VAL A 508 -43.21 12.80 -15.58
C VAL A 508 -43.38 11.64 -14.61
N THR A 509 -42.62 10.57 -14.83
CA THR A 509 -42.63 9.38 -13.99
C THR A 509 -41.25 9.10 -13.36
N GLY A 510 -41.21 8.30 -12.30
CA GLY A 510 -39.99 7.84 -11.62
C GLY A 510 -39.24 8.90 -10.80
N SER A 511 -39.52 10.18 -11.00
CA SER A 511 -39.03 11.27 -10.14
C SER A 511 -39.73 11.25 -8.78
N ALA A 512 -38.97 11.43 -7.70
CA ALA A 512 -39.54 11.52 -6.36
C ALA A 512 -40.21 12.87 -6.13
N VAL A 513 -41.43 12.83 -5.62
CA VAL A 513 -42.16 13.96 -5.06
C VAL A 513 -42.07 13.89 -3.54
N TRP A 514 -41.59 14.97 -2.92
CA TRP A 514 -41.54 15.14 -1.48
C TRP A 514 -42.57 16.20 -1.08
N LEU A 515 -43.46 15.82 -0.17
CA LEU A 515 -44.41 16.71 0.47
C LEU A 515 -43.79 17.26 1.75
N TYR A 516 -43.83 18.58 1.88
CA TYR A 516 -43.43 19.35 3.05
C TYR A 516 -44.64 20.13 3.58
N ASP A 517 -44.67 20.42 4.87
CA ASP A 517 -45.52 21.52 5.38
C ASP A 517 -44.93 22.89 5.03
N ALA A 518 -45.64 23.96 5.38
CA ALA A 518 -45.21 25.33 5.16
C ALA A 518 -43.78 25.63 5.67
N ASP A 519 -43.42 25.11 6.85
CA ASP A 519 -42.16 25.43 7.53
C ASP A 519 -40.96 24.58 7.03
N GLY A 520 -41.20 23.64 6.11
CA GLY A 520 -40.15 22.84 5.49
C GLY A 520 -39.85 21.51 6.16
N VAL A 521 -40.77 20.96 6.96
CA VAL A 521 -40.64 19.60 7.52
C VAL A 521 -41.32 18.59 6.60
N VAL A 522 -40.64 17.48 6.31
CA VAL A 522 -41.14 16.41 5.42
C VAL A 522 -42.36 15.72 6.03
N ARG A 523 -43.49 15.80 5.32
CA ARG A 523 -44.76 15.11 5.62
C ARG A 523 -44.90 13.78 4.86
N GLY A 524 -44.32 13.67 3.66
CA GLY A 524 -44.42 12.48 2.83
C GLY A 524 -43.42 12.44 1.68
N ARG A 525 -43.24 11.26 1.09
CA ARG A 525 -42.47 11.04 -0.13
C ARG A 525 -43.10 9.91 -0.93
N ASP A 526 -43.23 10.09 -2.24
CA ASP A 526 -43.59 9.02 -3.17
C ASP A 526 -42.88 9.22 -4.54
N LEU A 527 -43.11 8.32 -5.49
CA LEU A 527 -42.59 8.36 -6.86
C LEU A 527 -43.72 8.68 -7.84
N LEU A 528 -43.52 9.70 -8.67
CA LEU A 528 -44.49 10.09 -9.69
C LEU A 528 -44.74 8.95 -10.70
N GLN A 529 -46.00 8.75 -11.06
CA GLN A 529 -46.45 7.70 -11.98
C GLN A 529 -47.19 8.32 -13.18
N VAL A 530 -47.73 7.49 -14.08
CA VAL A 530 -48.56 7.97 -15.20
C VAL A 530 -49.87 8.57 -14.65
N ASP A 531 -50.42 7.93 -13.62
CA ASP A 531 -51.58 8.40 -12.86
C ASP A 531 -51.17 9.35 -11.71
N PRO A 532 -52.09 10.24 -11.25
CA PRO A 532 -51.81 11.19 -10.18
C PRO A 532 -51.50 10.50 -8.84
N VAL A 533 -50.35 10.83 -8.25
CA VAL A 533 -49.95 10.34 -6.93
C VAL A 533 -50.65 11.16 -5.84
N THR A 534 -51.36 10.51 -4.93
CA THR A 534 -52.17 11.20 -3.93
C THR A 534 -51.65 10.98 -2.52
N PHE A 535 -51.42 12.08 -1.81
CA PHE A 535 -51.15 12.11 -0.37
C PHE A 535 -52.51 12.25 0.36
N PRO A 536 -53.05 11.19 0.99
CA PRO A 536 -54.33 11.23 1.69
C PRO A 536 -54.19 11.77 3.13
N ALA A 537 -55.33 12.02 3.77
CA ALA A 537 -55.46 12.34 5.19
C ALA A 537 -54.47 13.40 5.72
N LEU A 538 -54.29 14.47 4.94
CA LEU A 538 -53.52 15.63 5.36
C LEU A 538 -54.40 16.52 6.25
N PRO A 539 -53.89 17.03 7.38
CA PRO A 539 -54.55 18.10 8.10
C PRO A 539 -54.86 19.32 7.21
N PRO A 540 -55.92 20.10 7.49
CA PRO A 540 -56.14 21.37 6.81
C PRO A 540 -55.01 22.36 7.12
N GLY A 541 -54.49 23.02 6.09
CA GLY A 541 -53.32 23.89 6.20
C GLY A 541 -52.55 24.03 4.89
N ASP A 542 -51.36 24.63 5.00
CA ASP A 542 -50.50 24.98 3.86
C ASP A 542 -49.31 24.03 3.72
N TYR A 543 -49.10 23.53 2.50
CA TYR A 543 -48.06 22.56 2.16
C TYR A 543 -47.19 23.03 0.98
N ARG A 544 -46.01 22.42 0.82
CA ARG A 544 -45.04 22.70 -0.25
C ARG A 544 -44.59 21.41 -0.91
N LEU A 545 -44.27 21.46 -2.20
CA LEU A 545 -43.73 20.31 -2.95
C LEU A 545 -42.30 20.57 -3.41
N ARG A 546 -41.48 19.51 -3.33
CA ARG A 546 -40.13 19.48 -3.88
C ARG A 546 -39.94 18.22 -4.73
N PHE A 547 -39.30 18.37 -5.87
CA PHE A 547 -39.03 17.29 -6.81
C PHE A 547 -37.54 17.00 -6.87
N ALA A 548 -37.18 15.71 -6.92
CA ALA A 548 -35.82 15.23 -7.07
C ALA A 548 -35.81 13.91 -7.86
N ASP A 549 -34.80 13.68 -8.69
CA ASP A 549 -34.55 12.32 -9.16
C ASP A 549 -34.08 11.47 -7.96
N SER A 550 -34.69 10.30 -7.76
CA SER A 550 -34.32 9.36 -6.69
C SER A 550 -33.54 8.14 -7.18
N THR A 551 -33.05 8.17 -8.41
CA THR A 551 -32.26 7.09 -9.02
C THR A 551 -30.91 7.59 -9.50
N SER A 552 -29.84 6.84 -9.20
CA SER A 552 -28.48 7.13 -9.66
C SER A 552 -28.25 6.77 -11.14
N GLU A 553 -29.31 6.50 -11.91
CA GLU A 553 -29.27 5.80 -13.20
C GLU A 553 -29.84 6.63 -14.37
N HIS A 554 -30.68 7.63 -14.10
CA HIS A 554 -31.26 8.47 -15.14
C HIS A 554 -30.40 9.72 -15.41
N ARG A 555 -29.87 9.82 -16.64
CA ARG A 555 -29.03 10.95 -17.08
C ARG A 555 -29.85 12.14 -17.62
N TYR A 556 -31.10 12.30 -17.18
CA TYR A 556 -31.99 13.41 -17.56
C TYR A 556 -32.23 14.31 -16.35
N ARG A 557 -31.76 15.56 -16.44
CA ARG A 557 -31.89 16.53 -15.34
C ARG A 557 -33.28 17.14 -15.29
N TYR A 558 -34.11 16.66 -14.37
CA TYR A 558 -34.83 17.59 -13.50
C TYR A 558 -33.88 17.97 -12.37
N THR A 559 -33.55 19.26 -12.24
CA THR A 559 -32.81 19.76 -11.08
C THR A 559 -33.66 19.57 -9.83
N THR A 560 -33.04 19.23 -8.69
CA THR A 560 -33.74 19.19 -7.40
C THR A 560 -34.34 20.57 -7.11
N THR A 561 -35.66 20.69 -7.26
CA THR A 561 -36.36 21.97 -7.34
C THR A 561 -37.54 21.99 -6.38
N TRP A 562 -37.78 23.14 -5.77
CA TRP A 562 -39.07 23.42 -5.18
C TRP A 562 -40.08 23.74 -6.27
N TRP A 563 -41.37 23.60 -5.98
CA TRP A 563 -42.40 23.95 -6.97
C TRP A 563 -42.57 25.46 -7.05
N GLY A 564 -42.23 26.04 -8.21
CA GLY A 564 -42.45 27.46 -8.51
C GLY A 564 -41.50 28.44 -7.82
N GLY A 565 -40.54 27.94 -7.03
CA GLY A 565 -39.57 28.74 -6.29
C GLY A 565 -38.15 28.17 -6.36
N SER A 566 -37.16 29.00 -6.03
CA SER A 566 -35.74 28.59 -6.04
C SER A 566 -35.36 27.80 -4.77
N ASP A 567 -35.92 28.18 -3.63
CA ASP A 567 -35.75 27.55 -2.32
C ASP A 567 -37.11 27.28 -1.63
N LEU A 568 -37.08 26.99 -0.32
CA LEU A 568 -38.27 26.73 0.49
C LEU A 568 -39.19 27.96 0.63
N ALA A 569 -38.63 29.16 0.74
CA ALA A 569 -39.39 30.39 0.97
C ALA A 569 -40.15 30.80 -0.29
N ASP A 570 -39.47 30.74 -1.45
CA ASP A 570 -40.07 30.99 -2.77
C ASP A 570 -41.12 29.93 -3.17
N ALA A 571 -41.11 28.75 -2.55
CA ALA A 571 -41.94 27.62 -2.99
C ALA A 571 -43.44 27.89 -2.84
N ILE A 572 -44.21 27.58 -3.90
CA ILE A 572 -45.66 27.75 -3.95
C ILE A 572 -46.33 26.98 -2.80
N LEU A 573 -47.17 27.70 -2.04
CA LEU A 573 -48.05 27.13 -1.04
C LEU A 573 -49.26 26.44 -1.69
N ILE A 574 -49.59 25.27 -1.15
CA ILE A 574 -50.74 24.46 -1.51
C ILE A 574 -51.66 24.42 -0.31
N HIS A 575 -52.77 25.15 -0.37
CA HIS A 575 -53.79 25.09 0.66
C HIS A 575 -54.59 23.78 0.54
N VAL A 576 -54.86 23.16 1.69
CA VAL A 576 -55.69 21.96 1.82
C VAL A 576 -56.86 22.28 2.73
N ASP A 577 -58.08 22.23 2.17
CA ASP A 577 -59.31 22.24 2.95
C ASP A 577 -59.66 20.85 3.49
N ALA A 578 -60.40 20.80 4.60
CA ALA A 578 -61.08 19.58 5.02
C ALA A 578 -62.07 19.08 3.95
N GLY A 579 -62.10 17.78 3.73
CA GLY A 579 -63.01 17.09 2.82
C GLY A 579 -62.72 17.25 1.33
N LYS A 580 -61.63 17.94 0.94
CA LYS A 580 -61.28 18.20 -0.47
C LYS A 580 -59.99 17.49 -0.89
N THR A 581 -59.84 17.32 -2.20
CA THR A 581 -58.58 16.93 -2.84
C THR A 581 -58.05 18.09 -3.67
N THR A 582 -56.96 18.71 -3.21
CA THR A 582 -56.26 19.76 -3.95
C THR A 582 -55.40 19.11 -5.05
N ALA A 583 -55.94 19.07 -6.27
CA ALA A 583 -55.23 18.52 -7.43
C ALA A 583 -54.22 19.54 -7.99
N VAL A 584 -52.96 19.14 -8.13
CA VAL A 584 -51.84 19.99 -8.56
C VAL A 584 -51.08 19.36 -9.72
N ARG A 585 -50.81 20.18 -10.76
CA ARG A 585 -50.14 19.75 -12.00
C ARG A 585 -48.89 20.60 -12.27
N PRO A 586 -47.76 20.33 -11.60
CA PRO A 586 -46.53 21.09 -11.76
C PRO A 586 -45.88 20.80 -13.11
N THR A 587 -45.57 21.85 -13.87
CA THR A 587 -44.69 21.75 -15.06
C THR A 587 -43.24 21.78 -14.60
N LEU A 588 -42.53 20.66 -14.72
CA LEU A 588 -41.13 20.53 -14.37
C LEU A 588 -40.23 20.90 -15.55
N ALA A 589 -39.30 21.83 -15.34
CA ALA A 589 -38.39 22.28 -16.38
C ALA A 589 -37.34 21.21 -16.71
N ARG A 590 -37.43 20.61 -17.90
CA ARG A 590 -36.32 19.82 -18.48
C ARG A 590 -35.24 20.78 -18.96
N THR A 591 -34.06 20.73 -18.35
CA THR A 591 -32.84 21.26 -18.99
C THR A 591 -32.36 20.30 -20.07
N LEU A 592 -33.08 20.28 -21.20
CA LEU A 592 -32.54 19.76 -22.46
C LEU A 592 -31.65 20.86 -23.09
N PRO A 593 -30.38 20.58 -23.42
CA PRO A 593 -29.62 21.48 -24.28
C PRO A 593 -30.23 21.50 -25.69
N SER A 594 -29.98 22.57 -26.44
CA SER A 594 -30.52 22.82 -27.79
C SER A 594 -30.04 21.84 -28.88
N GLU A 595 -29.16 20.90 -28.51
CA GLU A 595 -28.30 20.11 -29.39
C GLU A 595 -28.91 18.76 -29.82
N SER A 596 -30.15 18.44 -29.39
CA SER A 596 -30.61 17.05 -29.32
C SER A 596 -30.97 16.41 -30.68
N ALA A 597 -30.29 15.32 -31.00
CA ALA A 597 -30.50 14.43 -32.13
C ALA A 597 -31.68 13.45 -31.95
N THR A 598 -32.02 12.73 -33.02
CA THR A 598 -33.13 11.77 -33.12
C THR A 598 -32.72 10.52 -33.90
N ILE A 599 -33.24 9.36 -33.50
CA ILE A 599 -33.25 8.13 -34.31
C ILE A 599 -34.69 7.82 -34.72
N VAL A 600 -34.91 7.45 -35.98
CA VAL A 600 -36.17 6.88 -36.50
C VAL A 600 -35.87 5.53 -37.15
N GLY A 601 -36.83 4.61 -37.20
CA GLY A 601 -36.56 3.30 -37.77
C GLY A 601 -37.79 2.44 -38.05
N THR A 602 -37.53 1.28 -38.65
CA THR A 602 -38.54 0.25 -38.94
C THR A 602 -37.94 -1.13 -38.71
N LEU A 603 -38.63 -1.97 -37.93
CA LEU A 603 -38.34 -3.39 -37.78
C LEU A 603 -39.22 -4.18 -38.75
N SER A 604 -38.64 -5.13 -39.48
CA SER A 604 -39.34 -5.87 -40.54
C SER A 604 -39.20 -7.39 -40.39
N SER A 605 -40.32 -8.11 -40.47
CA SER A 605 -40.42 -9.59 -40.50
C SER A 605 -41.55 -9.99 -41.46
N LYS A 606 -41.92 -11.27 -41.54
CA LYS A 606 -43.15 -11.69 -42.24
C LYS A 606 -44.45 -11.33 -41.51
N LEU A 607 -44.39 -10.97 -40.23
CA LEU A 607 -45.53 -10.64 -39.36
C LEU A 607 -45.15 -9.43 -38.48
N PRO A 608 -45.06 -8.21 -39.04
CA PRO A 608 -44.56 -7.02 -38.33
C PRO A 608 -45.45 -6.59 -37.15
N GLU A 609 -46.72 -6.99 -37.13
CA GLU A 609 -47.65 -6.79 -36.01
C GLU A 609 -47.26 -7.59 -34.75
N LEU A 610 -46.31 -8.53 -34.83
CA LEU A 610 -45.70 -9.21 -33.69
C LEU A 610 -44.67 -8.35 -32.93
N PHE A 611 -44.49 -7.08 -33.31
CA PHE A 611 -43.64 -6.13 -32.59
C PHE A 611 -44.39 -4.89 -32.10
N GLU A 612 -45.71 -4.78 -32.31
CA GLU A 612 -46.46 -3.61 -31.87
C GLU A 612 -46.42 -3.48 -30.33
N GLY A 613 -46.05 -2.29 -29.84
CA GLY A 613 -45.83 -2.03 -28.42
C GLY A 613 -44.44 -2.42 -27.89
N ALA A 614 -43.59 -3.08 -28.70
CA ALA A 614 -42.22 -3.40 -28.29
C ALA A 614 -41.36 -2.13 -28.08
N ARG A 615 -40.39 -2.19 -27.16
CA ARG A 615 -39.52 -1.04 -26.84
C ARG A 615 -38.18 -1.15 -27.55
N VAL A 616 -37.81 -0.15 -28.36
CA VAL A 616 -36.44 0.00 -28.88
C VAL A 616 -35.69 1.02 -28.04
N ILE A 617 -34.66 0.57 -27.33
CA ILE A 617 -33.85 1.33 -26.39
C ILE A 617 -32.56 1.77 -27.09
N ALA A 618 -32.25 3.07 -26.99
CA ALA A 618 -30.96 3.63 -27.39
C ALA A 618 -30.00 3.71 -26.20
N TRP A 619 -28.79 3.20 -26.41
CA TRP A 619 -27.74 3.04 -25.39
C TRP A 619 -26.49 3.81 -25.82
N ALA A 620 -26.16 4.88 -25.11
CA ALA A 620 -24.99 5.72 -25.41
C ALA A 620 -23.69 5.01 -25.02
N GLU A 621 -22.73 4.96 -25.93
CA GLU A 621 -21.41 4.39 -25.74
C GLU A 621 -20.54 5.32 -24.88
N THR A 622 -19.87 4.75 -23.87
CA THR A 622 -18.87 5.39 -23.02
C THR A 622 -17.56 4.59 -23.06
N ARG A 623 -16.47 5.09 -22.46
CA ARG A 623 -15.12 4.52 -22.59
C ARG A 623 -14.98 2.99 -22.42
N ASN A 624 -15.85 2.32 -21.65
CA ASN A 624 -15.82 0.85 -21.44
C ASN A 624 -17.21 0.19 -21.28
N SER A 625 -18.31 0.95 -21.41
CA SER A 625 -19.68 0.51 -21.14
C SER A 625 -20.67 1.32 -21.97
N VAL A 626 -21.87 0.81 -22.22
CA VAL A 626 -23.01 1.64 -22.61
C VAL A 626 -23.82 2.11 -21.39
N ALA A 627 -24.68 3.11 -21.58
CA ALA A 627 -25.69 3.57 -20.63
C ALA A 627 -26.99 3.95 -21.36
N ARG A 628 -28.16 3.65 -20.78
CA ARG A 628 -29.47 3.93 -21.40
C ARG A 628 -29.64 5.43 -21.60
N ALA A 629 -30.05 5.83 -22.80
CA ALA A 629 -30.08 7.23 -23.23
C ALA A 629 -31.38 7.66 -23.91
N GLY A 630 -32.15 6.71 -24.47
CA GLY A 630 -33.49 6.98 -24.99
C GLY A 630 -34.29 5.70 -25.20
N THR A 631 -35.58 5.81 -25.47
CA THR A 631 -36.43 4.68 -25.84
C THR A 631 -37.55 5.15 -26.76
N GLY A 632 -37.91 4.34 -27.73
CA GLY A 632 -39.07 4.50 -28.60
C GLY A 632 -39.94 3.25 -28.56
N ILE A 633 -41.21 3.38 -28.92
CA ILE A 633 -42.16 2.27 -29.03
C ILE A 633 -42.41 1.99 -30.51
N VAL A 634 -42.57 0.71 -30.85
CA VAL A 634 -42.84 0.19 -32.19
C VAL A 634 -44.35 0.20 -32.49
N ASP A 635 -44.76 0.73 -33.64
CA ASP A 635 -46.16 0.74 -34.10
C ASP A 635 -46.59 -0.54 -34.85
N ALA A 636 -47.89 -0.68 -35.16
CA ALA A 636 -48.48 -1.75 -35.99
C ALA A 636 -47.77 -2.03 -37.34
N LYS A 637 -46.89 -1.15 -37.80
CA LYS A 637 -46.16 -1.24 -39.07
C LYS A 637 -44.65 -1.40 -38.85
N GLY A 638 -44.24 -1.76 -37.64
CA GLY A 638 -42.86 -1.97 -37.23
C GLY A 638 -42.06 -0.69 -36.99
N ARG A 639 -42.67 0.52 -37.04
CA ARG A 639 -41.94 1.79 -37.04
C ARG A 639 -41.75 2.33 -35.63
N PHE A 640 -40.58 2.90 -35.34
CA PHE A 640 -40.25 3.51 -34.05
C PHE A 640 -39.50 4.84 -34.18
N GLN A 641 -39.53 5.65 -33.13
CA GLN A 641 -38.79 6.91 -33.04
C GLN A 641 -38.26 7.15 -31.62
N ILE A 642 -37.02 7.65 -31.53
CA ILE A 642 -36.30 7.97 -30.30
C ILE A 642 -35.77 9.40 -30.42
N VAL A 643 -36.41 10.36 -29.74
CA VAL A 643 -36.04 11.78 -29.72
C VAL A 643 -35.22 12.14 -28.48
N GLY A 644 -34.44 13.22 -28.54
CA GLY A 644 -33.78 13.80 -27.36
C GLY A 644 -32.41 13.22 -27.02
N LEU A 645 -31.76 12.55 -27.98
CA LEU A 645 -30.41 12.00 -27.82
C LEU A 645 -29.36 13.13 -27.96
N LEU A 646 -28.19 12.99 -27.35
CA LEU A 646 -27.09 13.96 -27.52
C LEU A 646 -26.20 13.58 -28.72
N PRO A 647 -25.32 14.47 -29.21
CA PRO A 647 -24.26 14.08 -30.12
C PRO A 647 -23.38 12.99 -29.49
N GLY A 648 -23.11 11.90 -30.22
CA GLY A 648 -22.39 10.76 -29.66
C GLY A 648 -22.53 9.46 -30.46
N ARG A 649 -22.03 8.36 -29.89
CA ARG A 649 -22.12 7.00 -30.45
C ARG A 649 -23.12 6.18 -29.65
N TYR A 650 -23.97 5.42 -30.34
CA TYR A 650 -25.13 4.75 -29.78
C TYR A 650 -25.26 3.32 -30.30
N HIS A 651 -25.76 2.44 -29.44
CA HIS A 651 -26.17 1.07 -29.76
C HIS A 651 -27.70 0.96 -29.57
N LEU A 652 -28.36 0.08 -30.33
CA LEU A 652 -29.81 -0.13 -30.22
C LEU A 652 -30.14 -1.55 -29.75
N GLN A 653 -31.14 -1.68 -28.89
CA GLN A 653 -31.61 -2.94 -28.33
C GLN A 653 -33.13 -2.97 -28.32
N MET A 654 -33.76 -4.10 -28.61
CA MET A 654 -35.20 -4.31 -28.43
C MET A 654 -35.45 -5.10 -27.13
N ASP A 655 -36.39 -4.62 -26.32
CA ASP A 655 -36.75 -5.12 -25.00
C ASP A 655 -38.28 -5.01 -24.80
N ASP A 656 -38.85 -5.73 -23.83
CA ASP A 656 -40.28 -5.83 -23.49
C ASP A 656 -41.27 -5.87 -24.68
N HIS A 657 -41.89 -7.02 -24.94
CA HIS A 657 -43.01 -7.13 -25.89
C HIS A 657 -44.23 -7.84 -25.25
N PRO A 658 -45.48 -7.33 -25.36
CA PRO A 658 -46.63 -7.88 -24.63
C PRO A 658 -47.02 -9.34 -24.93
N ARG A 659 -46.47 -9.98 -25.97
CA ARG A 659 -46.67 -11.42 -26.24
C ARG A 659 -45.50 -12.30 -25.83
N TRP A 660 -44.40 -11.70 -25.34
CA TRP A 660 -43.30 -12.43 -24.73
C TRP A 660 -43.56 -12.54 -23.23
N THR A 661 -43.75 -13.76 -22.72
CA THR A 661 -43.88 -13.99 -21.28
C THR A 661 -42.54 -13.80 -20.56
N ASP A 662 -42.60 -13.36 -19.30
CA ASP A 662 -41.45 -12.91 -18.50
C ASP A 662 -40.23 -13.85 -18.59
N GLY A 663 -39.14 -13.37 -19.20
CA GLY A 663 -37.86 -14.10 -19.26
C GLY A 663 -37.18 -14.18 -20.62
N VAL A 664 -37.75 -13.61 -21.70
CA VAL A 664 -37.02 -13.43 -22.98
C VAL A 664 -35.94 -12.36 -22.80
N ALA A 665 -34.70 -12.65 -23.23
CA ALA A 665 -33.58 -11.74 -23.09
C ALA A 665 -33.54 -10.67 -24.21
N PRO A 666 -33.29 -9.39 -23.90
CA PRO A 666 -33.40 -8.30 -24.88
C PRO A 666 -32.31 -8.30 -25.96
N VAL A 667 -32.76 -8.14 -27.21
CA VAL A 667 -32.00 -8.41 -28.44
C VAL A 667 -31.31 -7.14 -28.94
N TRP A 668 -29.98 -7.17 -29.08
CA TRP A 668 -29.21 -6.06 -29.67
C TRP A 668 -29.34 -6.06 -31.20
N LEU A 669 -29.79 -4.94 -31.77
CA LEU A 669 -30.02 -4.85 -33.22
C LEU A 669 -28.71 -5.03 -33.99
N ALA A 670 -28.78 -5.79 -35.08
CA ALA A 670 -27.66 -6.21 -35.92
C ALA A 670 -26.52 -6.98 -35.19
N SER A 671 -26.80 -7.79 -34.15
CA SER A 671 -25.81 -8.74 -33.61
C SER A 671 -26.37 -9.96 -32.88
N GLU A 672 -25.60 -11.04 -32.83
CA GLU A 672 -25.91 -12.29 -32.11
C GLU A 672 -25.47 -12.27 -30.62
N GLY A 673 -25.27 -11.09 -30.01
CA GLY A 673 -24.56 -10.99 -28.72
C GLY A 673 -24.71 -9.69 -27.94
N ASP A 674 -23.66 -9.34 -27.20
CA ASP A 674 -23.57 -8.18 -26.30
C ASP A 674 -23.49 -6.83 -27.07
N TRP A 675 -23.71 -5.71 -26.38
CA TRP A 675 -23.61 -4.36 -26.97
C TRP A 675 -22.28 -4.15 -27.71
N ARG A 676 -21.19 -4.74 -27.22
CA ARG A 676 -19.84 -4.68 -27.80
C ARG A 676 -19.73 -5.26 -29.21
N THR A 677 -20.67 -6.12 -29.59
CA THR A 677 -20.78 -6.72 -30.94
C THR A 677 -21.91 -6.10 -31.77
N SER A 678 -22.75 -5.26 -31.18
CA SER A 678 -23.87 -4.61 -31.85
C SER A 678 -23.46 -3.41 -32.71
N ARG A 679 -24.26 -3.10 -33.72
CA ARG A 679 -24.00 -2.00 -34.66
C ARG A 679 -24.04 -0.64 -33.96
N VAL A 680 -23.03 0.18 -34.25
CA VAL A 680 -22.91 1.54 -33.70
C VAL A 680 -23.50 2.56 -34.66
N PHE A 681 -24.30 3.46 -34.13
CA PHE A 681 -24.90 4.60 -34.80
C PHE A 681 -24.32 5.89 -34.22
N THR A 682 -23.68 6.71 -35.04
CA THR A 682 -23.15 8.02 -34.62
C THR A 682 -24.17 9.11 -34.94
N LEU A 683 -24.47 9.94 -33.96
CA LEU A 683 -25.33 11.13 -34.08
C LEU A 683 -24.48 12.40 -33.96
N ALA A 684 -24.66 13.32 -34.91
CA ALA A 684 -24.25 14.71 -34.79
C ALA A 684 -25.39 15.57 -34.20
N GLU A 685 -25.09 16.83 -33.89
CA GLU A 685 -26.03 17.81 -33.34
C GLU A 685 -27.29 17.97 -34.22
N GLY A 686 -28.47 17.92 -33.59
CA GLY A 686 -29.77 18.02 -34.26
C GLY A 686 -30.08 16.93 -35.30
N GLN A 687 -29.17 15.98 -35.54
CA GLN A 687 -29.27 15.04 -36.65
C GLN A 687 -30.42 14.04 -36.44
N THR A 688 -31.16 13.74 -37.50
CA THR A 688 -32.05 12.56 -37.55
C THR A 688 -31.37 11.44 -38.33
N VAL A 689 -31.13 10.29 -37.69
CA VAL A 689 -30.59 9.09 -38.33
C VAL A 689 -31.67 8.03 -38.47
N ARG A 690 -31.71 7.35 -39.64
CA ARG A 690 -32.69 6.31 -39.96
C ARG A 690 -32.08 4.92 -39.83
N VAL A 691 -32.80 4.01 -39.18
CA VAL A 691 -32.40 2.60 -38.94
C VAL A 691 -33.55 1.66 -39.31
N ASP A 692 -33.51 1.14 -40.52
CA ASP A 692 -34.40 0.06 -40.96
C ASP A 692 -33.66 -1.28 -40.83
N GLU A 693 -34.24 -2.23 -40.09
CA GLU A 693 -33.62 -3.50 -39.67
C GLU A 693 -34.57 -4.67 -39.97
N LYS A 694 -34.03 -5.87 -40.19
CA LYS A 694 -34.83 -7.07 -40.47
C LYS A 694 -34.69 -8.08 -39.34
N MET A 695 -35.80 -8.38 -38.68
CA MET A 695 -35.89 -9.31 -37.55
C MET A 695 -36.06 -10.76 -38.05
N PRO A 696 -35.62 -11.77 -37.27
CA PRO A 696 -35.97 -13.16 -37.53
C PRO A 696 -37.48 -13.40 -37.37
N ASP A 697 -38.00 -14.39 -38.06
CA ASP A 697 -39.40 -14.82 -37.94
C ASP A 697 -39.58 -15.79 -36.76
N GLU A 698 -40.80 -15.91 -36.22
CA GLU A 698 -41.15 -16.57 -34.94
C GLU A 698 -40.94 -18.11 -34.87
N THR A 699 -40.19 -18.69 -35.81
CA THR A 699 -39.77 -20.10 -35.77
C THR A 699 -38.60 -20.39 -34.81
N ASP A 700 -38.07 -19.39 -34.11
CA ASP A 700 -36.84 -19.48 -33.31
C ASP A 700 -37.01 -19.08 -31.81
N GLN A 701 -37.37 -20.08 -30.99
CA GLN A 701 -37.31 -20.14 -29.49
C GLN A 701 -38.50 -19.50 -28.71
N PRO A 702 -38.82 -19.87 -27.43
CA PRO A 702 -38.35 -20.95 -26.52
C PRO A 702 -39.49 -21.93 -26.05
N ASN A 703 -39.34 -22.98 -25.21
CA ASN A 703 -38.35 -24.08 -25.11
C ASN A 703 -38.98 -25.37 -24.46
N HIS A 704 -39.26 -26.43 -25.25
CA HIS A 704 -39.71 -27.81 -24.87
C HIS A 704 -38.60 -28.84 -25.21
N ALA A 705 -38.16 -29.66 -24.25
CA ALA A 705 -36.87 -30.36 -24.34
C ALA A 705 -36.94 -31.91 -24.34
N THR A 706 -36.55 -32.54 -25.45
CA THR A 706 -36.32 -34.01 -25.53
C THR A 706 -34.83 -34.33 -25.55
N LEU A 707 -34.33 -35.05 -24.55
CA LEU A 707 -32.95 -35.51 -24.46
C LEU A 707 -32.82 -36.94 -25.02
N ARG A 708 -31.99 -37.14 -26.04
CA ARG A 708 -31.69 -38.46 -26.62
C ARG A 708 -30.18 -38.68 -26.64
N GLY A 709 -29.68 -39.84 -26.22
CA GLY A 709 -28.23 -40.07 -26.12
C GLY A 709 -27.81 -41.51 -26.38
N ILE A 710 -26.50 -41.76 -26.30
CA ILE A 710 -25.90 -43.10 -26.41
C ILE A 710 -24.85 -43.23 -25.30
N VAL A 711 -24.94 -44.26 -24.46
CA VAL A 711 -23.91 -44.53 -23.44
C VAL A 711 -22.80 -45.34 -24.08
N ARG A 712 -21.56 -44.85 -23.96
CA ARG A 712 -20.37 -45.48 -24.55
C ARG A 712 -19.21 -45.61 -23.56
N GLU A 713 -18.67 -46.81 -23.46
CA GLU A 713 -17.41 -47.05 -22.76
C GLU A 713 -16.29 -47.23 -23.77
N SER A 714 -15.29 -46.34 -23.74
CA SER A 714 -14.14 -46.34 -24.67
C SER A 714 -14.52 -46.37 -26.18
N GLY A 715 -15.74 -45.91 -26.52
CA GLY A 715 -16.29 -45.87 -27.89
C GLY A 715 -17.34 -46.96 -28.19
N ALA A 716 -17.30 -48.10 -27.48
CA ALA A 716 -18.28 -49.18 -27.63
C ALA A 716 -19.60 -48.83 -26.91
N PRO A 717 -20.78 -49.15 -27.48
CA PRO A 717 -22.07 -48.90 -26.84
C PRO A 717 -22.28 -49.79 -25.60
N VAL A 718 -23.04 -49.28 -24.62
CA VAL A 718 -23.33 -49.98 -23.36
C VAL A 718 -24.83 -50.23 -23.19
N PRO A 719 -25.34 -51.43 -23.51
CA PRO A 719 -26.74 -51.81 -23.29
C PRO A 719 -27.10 -51.96 -21.80
N GLY A 720 -28.35 -51.67 -21.45
CA GLY A 720 -28.90 -51.84 -20.10
C GLY A 720 -28.34 -50.89 -19.03
N ALA A 721 -27.55 -49.88 -19.40
CA ALA A 721 -27.09 -48.84 -18.49
C ALA A 721 -28.29 -48.01 -17.99
N VAL A 722 -28.26 -47.59 -16.73
CA VAL A 722 -29.33 -46.78 -16.13
C VAL A 722 -28.97 -45.31 -16.27
N VAL A 723 -29.92 -44.51 -16.79
CA VAL A 723 -29.77 -43.08 -17.05
C VAL A 723 -30.85 -42.33 -16.29
N THR A 724 -30.45 -41.56 -15.28
CA THR A 724 -31.33 -40.76 -14.43
C THR A 724 -31.17 -39.29 -14.78
N VAL A 725 -32.23 -38.68 -15.31
CA VAL A 725 -32.28 -37.33 -15.85
C VAL A 725 -33.05 -36.44 -14.87
N ARG A 726 -32.35 -35.55 -14.16
CA ARG A 726 -32.93 -34.66 -13.15
C ARG A 726 -33.06 -33.23 -13.68
N GLY A 727 -34.30 -32.77 -13.85
CA GLY A 727 -34.63 -31.38 -14.15
C GLY A 727 -34.56 -30.50 -12.89
N ARG A 728 -35.16 -29.30 -12.96
CA ARG A 728 -35.27 -28.40 -11.80
C ARG A 728 -36.40 -28.80 -10.83
N THR A 729 -37.45 -29.40 -11.36
CA THR A 729 -38.72 -29.73 -10.69
C THR A 729 -39.09 -31.21 -10.78
N GLU A 730 -38.47 -31.96 -11.69
CA GLU A 730 -38.81 -33.35 -12.01
C GLU A 730 -37.59 -34.27 -12.14
N THR A 731 -37.80 -35.58 -12.22
CA THR A 731 -36.74 -36.58 -12.47
C THR A 731 -37.26 -37.79 -13.23
N VAL A 732 -36.66 -38.08 -14.38
CA VAL A 732 -37.03 -39.15 -15.31
C VAL A 732 -35.90 -40.19 -15.34
N THR A 733 -36.22 -41.49 -15.24
CA THR A 733 -35.20 -42.56 -15.25
C THR A 733 -35.49 -43.57 -16.34
N VAL A 734 -34.50 -43.86 -17.19
CA VAL A 734 -34.60 -44.76 -18.34
C VAL A 734 -33.41 -45.72 -18.43
N ARG A 735 -33.50 -46.74 -19.29
CA ARG A 735 -32.41 -47.69 -19.56
C ARG A 735 -32.02 -47.68 -21.03
N THR A 736 -30.76 -48.00 -21.33
CA THR A 736 -30.26 -48.03 -22.71
C THR A 736 -30.64 -49.30 -23.47
N ASP A 737 -30.90 -49.16 -24.78
CA ASP A 737 -31.19 -50.26 -25.70
C ASP A 737 -29.95 -51.09 -26.08
N SER A 738 -30.13 -52.10 -26.94
CA SER A 738 -29.06 -52.98 -27.44
C SER A 738 -27.97 -52.28 -28.27
N SER A 739 -28.23 -51.04 -28.71
CA SER A 739 -27.25 -50.14 -29.36
C SER A 739 -26.70 -49.06 -28.43
N GLY A 740 -27.02 -49.14 -27.13
CA GLY A 740 -26.61 -48.19 -26.09
C GLY A 740 -27.42 -46.90 -26.03
N ARG A 741 -28.52 -46.76 -26.79
CA ARG A 741 -29.29 -45.50 -26.90
C ARG A 741 -30.32 -45.34 -25.79
N PHE A 742 -30.64 -44.10 -25.44
CA PHE A 742 -31.74 -43.75 -24.53
C PHE A 742 -32.48 -42.47 -24.99
N GLU A 743 -33.69 -42.25 -24.45
CA GLU A 743 -34.51 -41.06 -24.67
C GLU A 743 -35.25 -40.68 -23.37
N ALA A 744 -35.34 -39.38 -23.09
CA ALA A 744 -36.09 -38.81 -21.96
C ALA A 744 -36.71 -37.45 -22.36
N TRP A 745 -37.79 -37.07 -21.69
CA TRP A 745 -38.58 -35.86 -21.94
C TRP A 745 -38.58 -34.97 -20.69
N LEU A 746 -38.58 -33.65 -20.88
CA LEU A 746 -38.57 -32.66 -19.79
C LEU A 746 -39.34 -31.39 -20.16
N GLU A 747 -39.92 -30.73 -19.15
CA GLU A 747 -40.50 -29.39 -19.28
C GLU A 747 -39.46 -28.29 -19.04
N GLY A 748 -39.40 -27.32 -19.96
CA GLY A 748 -38.56 -26.12 -19.87
C GLY A 748 -37.08 -26.29 -20.27
N GLY A 749 -36.52 -25.24 -20.87
CA GLY A 749 -35.12 -25.17 -21.27
C GLY A 749 -34.18 -24.92 -20.08
N HIS A 750 -33.74 -25.97 -19.37
CA HIS A 750 -33.04 -25.86 -18.09
C HIS A 750 -31.74 -26.68 -18.01
N LYS A 751 -30.98 -26.46 -16.92
CA LYS A 751 -29.70 -27.13 -16.63
C LYS A 751 -29.93 -28.46 -15.92
N THR A 752 -30.10 -29.50 -16.73
CA THR A 752 -30.41 -30.87 -16.32
C THR A 752 -29.15 -31.61 -15.82
N THR A 753 -29.30 -32.39 -14.75
CA THR A 753 -28.24 -33.31 -14.28
C THR A 753 -28.56 -34.74 -14.69
N VAL A 754 -27.74 -35.31 -15.57
CA VAL A 754 -27.85 -36.66 -16.10
C VAL A 754 -26.84 -37.55 -15.38
N GLU A 755 -27.32 -38.42 -14.50
CA GLU A 755 -26.50 -39.42 -13.81
C GLU A 755 -26.59 -40.74 -14.57
N VAL A 756 -25.46 -41.24 -15.07
CA VAL A 756 -25.39 -42.54 -15.77
C VAL A 756 -24.63 -43.53 -14.91
N ALA A 757 -25.28 -44.66 -14.61
CA ALA A 757 -24.71 -45.76 -13.84
C ALA A 757 -24.57 -47.00 -14.72
N ALA A 758 -23.32 -47.47 -14.88
CA ALA A 758 -22.99 -48.65 -15.67
C ALA A 758 -22.01 -49.55 -14.89
N ARG A 759 -22.55 -50.70 -14.43
CA ARG A 759 -21.85 -51.81 -13.73
C ARG A 759 -21.06 -51.42 -12.47
N THR A 760 -19.95 -50.72 -12.62
CA THR A 760 -19.03 -50.32 -11.54
C THR A 760 -18.69 -48.83 -11.53
N THR A 761 -19.13 -48.06 -12.54
CA THR A 761 -18.85 -46.63 -12.65
C THR A 761 -20.15 -45.83 -12.74
N THR A 762 -20.25 -44.78 -11.92
CA THR A 762 -21.30 -43.75 -12.00
C THR A 762 -20.68 -42.43 -12.40
N VAL A 763 -21.18 -41.80 -13.46
CA VAL A 763 -20.73 -40.46 -13.90
C VAL A 763 -21.91 -39.51 -13.98
N LYS A 764 -21.76 -38.33 -13.38
CA LYS A 764 -22.76 -37.27 -13.36
C LYS A 764 -22.37 -36.20 -14.37
N TYR A 765 -23.20 -36.02 -15.39
CA TYR A 765 -23.08 -34.95 -16.37
C TYR A 765 -24.09 -33.86 -16.04
N SER A 766 -23.71 -32.59 -16.20
CA SER A 766 -24.66 -31.48 -16.15
C SER A 766 -24.65 -30.82 -17.52
N THR A 767 -25.79 -30.88 -18.22
CA THR A 767 -25.96 -30.29 -19.55
C THR A 767 -27.14 -29.32 -19.49
N GLN A 768 -27.04 -28.19 -20.17
CA GLN A 768 -28.23 -27.42 -20.50
C GLN A 768 -28.91 -28.08 -21.69
N VAL A 769 -30.22 -28.31 -21.59
CA VAL A 769 -31.05 -28.71 -22.72
C VAL A 769 -31.89 -27.49 -23.07
N THR A 770 -31.73 -26.98 -24.29
CA THR A 770 -32.34 -25.72 -24.74
C THR A 770 -32.79 -25.87 -26.20
N GLY A 771 -34.08 -25.63 -26.42
CA GLY A 771 -34.75 -25.69 -27.73
C GLY A 771 -36.25 -25.90 -27.54
N VAL A 772 -37.08 -25.47 -28.50
CA VAL A 772 -38.51 -25.87 -28.66
C VAL A 772 -38.62 -26.76 -29.86
N ASN A 773 -39.32 -27.89 -29.73
CA ASN A 773 -39.82 -28.73 -30.84
C ASN A 773 -38.79 -29.14 -31.91
N ARG A 774 -37.50 -28.95 -31.65
CA ARG A 774 -36.38 -29.32 -32.52
C ARG A 774 -35.64 -30.44 -31.82
N ARG A 775 -35.61 -31.63 -32.44
CA ARG A 775 -34.64 -32.66 -32.08
C ARG A 775 -33.24 -32.05 -32.21
N ILE A 776 -32.43 -32.09 -31.15
CA ILE A 776 -31.01 -32.47 -31.14
C ILE A 776 -30.42 -32.24 -29.74
N SER A 777 -29.79 -33.28 -29.20
CA SER A 777 -28.54 -33.19 -28.43
C SER A 777 -28.10 -34.61 -28.13
N THR A 778 -27.47 -35.28 -29.10
CA THR A 778 -27.01 -36.67 -28.97
C THR A 778 -25.99 -36.77 -27.85
N LEU A 779 -26.44 -37.11 -26.64
CA LEU A 779 -25.55 -37.21 -25.49
C LEU A 779 -24.77 -38.54 -25.58
N ASP A 780 -23.68 -38.52 -26.35
CA ASP A 780 -22.65 -39.57 -26.32
C ASP A 780 -21.95 -39.52 -24.95
N VAL A 781 -22.46 -40.29 -24.01
CA VAL A 781 -21.93 -40.42 -22.64
C VAL A 781 -20.67 -41.27 -22.69
N ALA A 782 -19.57 -40.63 -23.07
CA ALA A 782 -18.24 -41.20 -23.08
C ALA A 782 -17.68 -41.24 -21.64
N LEU A 783 -17.59 -42.44 -21.07
CA LEU A 783 -17.02 -42.70 -19.74
C LEU A 783 -15.51 -42.39 -19.71
N THR A 784 -15.19 -41.10 -19.59
CA THR A 784 -13.84 -40.55 -19.77
C THR A 784 -13.10 -40.51 -18.44
N ARG A 785 -11.89 -41.07 -18.41
CA ARG A 785 -11.15 -41.24 -17.14
C ARG A 785 -10.65 -39.87 -16.63
N VAL A 786 -10.73 -39.65 -15.32
CA VAL A 786 -10.26 -38.41 -14.69
C VAL A 786 -8.78 -38.53 -14.34
N LEU A 787 -8.01 -37.46 -14.55
CA LEU A 787 -6.61 -37.40 -14.15
C LEU A 787 -6.47 -37.21 -12.63
N ALA A 788 -5.60 -38.00 -12.01
CA ALA A 788 -5.01 -37.62 -10.72
C ALA A 788 -4.27 -36.30 -10.92
N THR A 789 -4.65 -35.29 -10.13
CA THR A 789 -4.31 -33.88 -10.36
C THR A 789 -3.92 -33.20 -9.05
N PRO A 790 -2.78 -33.59 -8.44
CA PRO A 790 -2.26 -32.92 -7.26
C PRO A 790 -1.85 -31.48 -7.59
N THR A 791 -2.05 -30.59 -6.62
CA THR A 791 -1.67 -29.18 -6.70
C THR A 791 -0.15 -29.05 -6.90
N PRO A 792 0.32 -28.38 -7.98
CA PRO A 792 1.73 -28.28 -8.27
C PRO A 792 2.45 -27.44 -7.21
N THR A 793 3.64 -27.87 -6.80
CA THR A 793 4.45 -27.17 -5.80
C THR A 793 5.64 -26.46 -6.44
N LEU A 794 5.98 -25.28 -5.92
CA LEU A 794 7.16 -24.54 -6.38
C LEU A 794 8.42 -25.13 -5.72
N SER A 795 9.43 -25.47 -6.53
CA SER A 795 10.63 -26.19 -6.09
C SER A 795 11.48 -25.47 -5.03
N ALA A 796 11.29 -24.16 -4.87
CA ALA A 796 11.88 -23.29 -3.85
C ALA A 796 10.91 -22.14 -3.52
N ALA A 797 11.31 -21.22 -2.65
CA ALA A 797 10.70 -19.88 -2.60
C ALA A 797 11.14 -19.08 -3.84
N PRO A 798 10.22 -18.46 -4.61
CA PRO A 798 10.59 -17.69 -5.79
C PRO A 798 11.33 -16.41 -5.38
N THR A 799 12.45 -16.16 -6.05
CA THR A 799 13.29 -14.96 -5.89
C THR A 799 13.72 -14.47 -7.27
N VAL A 800 13.84 -13.15 -7.46
CA VAL A 800 14.16 -12.58 -8.78
C VAL A 800 15.50 -13.10 -9.30
N GLY A 801 15.55 -13.50 -10.56
CA GLY A 801 16.76 -14.04 -11.19
C GLY A 801 17.09 -15.50 -10.84
N ARG A 802 16.41 -16.13 -9.88
CA ARG A 802 16.60 -17.57 -9.56
C ARG A 802 15.46 -18.39 -10.16
N SER A 803 15.80 -19.35 -11.01
CA SER A 803 14.80 -20.22 -11.64
C SER A 803 14.09 -21.10 -10.60
N VAL A 804 12.77 -21.15 -10.67
CA VAL A 804 11.90 -22.00 -9.85
C VAL A 804 11.11 -22.93 -10.77
N THR A 805 10.98 -24.19 -10.38
CA THR A 805 10.38 -25.26 -11.19
C THR A 805 9.06 -25.69 -10.57
N ALA A 806 8.04 -25.89 -11.42
CA ALA A 806 6.78 -26.48 -11.03
C ALA A 806 6.95 -28.00 -10.88
N ARG A 807 6.83 -28.52 -9.66
CA ARG A 807 6.84 -29.97 -9.39
C ARG A 807 5.43 -30.53 -9.54
N THR A 808 5.28 -31.55 -10.40
CA THR A 808 4.01 -32.18 -10.80
C THR A 808 3.97 -33.67 -10.45
N THR A 809 4.65 -34.05 -9.36
CA THR A 809 4.67 -35.43 -8.85
C THR A 809 3.28 -35.89 -8.43
N GLY A 810 2.89 -37.11 -8.82
CA GLY A 810 1.57 -37.69 -8.51
C GLY A 810 0.46 -37.40 -9.54
N TRP A 811 0.76 -36.72 -10.66
CA TRP A 811 -0.13 -36.73 -11.81
C TRP A 811 -0.18 -38.15 -12.44
N THR A 812 -1.31 -38.53 -13.03
CA THR A 812 -1.47 -39.86 -13.66
C THR A 812 -0.35 -40.15 -14.66
N SER A 813 0.30 -41.31 -14.56
CA SER A 813 1.42 -41.70 -15.44
C SER A 813 1.04 -41.62 -16.93
N GLY A 814 1.97 -41.15 -17.77
CA GLY A 814 1.76 -40.91 -19.19
C GLY A 814 0.91 -39.67 -19.52
N THR A 815 0.86 -38.66 -18.65
CA THR A 815 0.17 -37.38 -18.91
C THR A 815 1.16 -36.33 -19.42
N THR A 816 0.86 -35.73 -20.57
CA THR A 816 1.61 -34.58 -21.10
C THR A 816 1.15 -33.32 -20.38
N VAL A 817 2.07 -32.60 -19.73
CA VAL A 817 1.76 -31.37 -18.98
C VAL A 817 2.33 -30.12 -19.63
N THR A 818 1.48 -29.09 -19.78
CA THR A 818 1.87 -27.73 -20.14
C THR A 818 1.76 -26.80 -18.93
N TYR A 819 2.42 -25.65 -19.00
CA TYR A 819 2.56 -24.71 -17.88
C TYR A 819 2.15 -23.31 -18.33
N GLN A 820 1.67 -22.50 -17.40
CA GLN A 820 1.49 -21.06 -17.56
C GLN A 820 1.74 -20.38 -16.21
N TRP A 821 2.81 -19.59 -16.12
CA TRP A 821 3.13 -18.82 -14.92
C TRP A 821 2.30 -17.54 -14.85
N ARG A 822 1.97 -17.10 -13.63
CA ARG A 822 1.04 -16.00 -13.36
C ARG A 822 1.59 -15.08 -12.26
N ARG A 823 1.46 -13.77 -12.48
CA ARG A 823 1.79 -12.70 -11.53
C ARG A 823 0.50 -12.05 -11.05
N ASN A 824 0.22 -12.09 -9.75
CA ASN A 824 -1.04 -11.62 -9.17
C ASN A 824 -2.28 -12.17 -9.93
N GLY A 825 -2.25 -13.47 -10.26
CA GLY A 825 -3.30 -14.17 -11.01
C GLY A 825 -3.29 -13.96 -12.54
N LYS A 826 -2.76 -12.84 -13.05
CA LYS A 826 -2.67 -12.57 -14.50
C LYS A 826 -1.55 -13.40 -15.15
N PRO A 827 -1.74 -14.00 -16.34
CA PRO A 827 -0.70 -14.78 -17.02
C PRO A 827 0.50 -13.91 -17.41
N ILE A 828 1.70 -14.44 -17.23
CA ILE A 828 2.94 -13.83 -17.71
C ILE A 828 3.16 -14.30 -19.15
N ALA A 829 3.21 -13.38 -20.11
CA ALA A 829 3.38 -13.70 -21.52
C ALA A 829 4.65 -14.54 -21.76
N SER A 830 4.54 -15.55 -22.64
CA SER A 830 5.60 -16.50 -23.00
C SER A 830 6.19 -17.35 -21.86
N ALA A 831 5.70 -17.23 -20.63
CA ALA A 831 6.15 -18.02 -19.48
C ALA A 831 5.40 -19.36 -19.41
N THR A 832 5.68 -20.25 -20.36
CA THR A 832 4.97 -21.54 -20.56
C THR A 832 5.82 -22.79 -20.30
N LYS A 833 7.06 -22.62 -19.83
CA LYS A 833 8.01 -23.70 -19.50
C LYS A 833 7.77 -24.25 -18.09
N SER A 834 8.25 -25.47 -17.82
CA SER A 834 8.17 -26.14 -16.51
C SER A 834 8.92 -25.40 -15.40
N SER A 835 9.89 -24.56 -15.75
CA SER A 835 10.52 -23.58 -14.88
C SER A 835 10.29 -22.15 -15.35
N TYR A 836 10.32 -21.22 -14.40
CA TYR A 836 10.30 -19.78 -14.65
C TYR A 836 11.35 -19.10 -13.78
N THR A 837 12.00 -18.08 -14.32
CA THR A 837 12.93 -17.23 -13.59
C THR A 837 12.23 -15.89 -13.37
N PRO A 838 11.79 -15.56 -12.14
CA PRO A 838 11.06 -14.32 -11.88
C PRO A 838 11.90 -13.10 -12.27
N VAL A 839 11.28 -12.11 -12.89
CA VAL A 839 11.95 -10.88 -13.34
C VAL A 839 11.70 -9.74 -12.36
N ALA A 840 12.34 -8.59 -12.59
CA ALA A 840 12.26 -7.41 -11.73
C ALA A 840 10.81 -7.07 -11.29
N ALA A 841 9.90 -7.05 -12.27
CA ALA A 841 8.50 -6.71 -12.09
C ALA A 841 7.64 -7.80 -11.39
N ASP A 842 8.22 -8.95 -11.01
CA ASP A 842 7.56 -9.93 -10.13
C ASP A 842 7.78 -9.64 -8.63
N ARG A 843 8.79 -8.85 -8.24
CA ARG A 843 9.15 -8.64 -6.83
C ARG A 843 7.94 -8.19 -5.99
N GLY A 844 7.67 -8.90 -4.90
CA GLY A 844 6.53 -8.67 -4.01
C GLY A 844 5.17 -9.16 -4.55
N ALA A 845 5.06 -9.47 -5.84
CA ALA A 845 3.83 -10.04 -6.41
C ALA A 845 3.65 -11.50 -5.98
N LYS A 846 2.39 -11.94 -5.92
CA LYS A 846 2.01 -13.34 -5.71
C LYS A 846 2.22 -14.11 -7.01
N LEU A 847 3.28 -14.89 -7.09
CA LEU A 847 3.58 -15.79 -8.20
C LEU A 847 2.86 -17.12 -8.01
N THR A 848 2.21 -17.59 -9.07
CA THR A 848 1.67 -18.96 -9.18
C THR A 848 2.01 -19.56 -10.53
N VAL A 849 1.90 -20.89 -10.63
CA VAL A 849 1.94 -21.62 -11.91
C VAL A 849 0.67 -22.43 -12.07
N THR A 850 -0.03 -22.25 -13.19
CA THR A 850 -1.07 -23.17 -13.63
C THR A 850 -0.42 -24.27 -14.46
N VAL A 851 -0.62 -25.52 -14.07
CA VAL A 851 -0.22 -26.71 -14.83
C VAL A 851 -1.47 -27.34 -15.43
N THR A 852 -1.43 -27.66 -16.72
CA THR A 852 -2.54 -28.30 -17.45
C THR A 852 -2.06 -29.62 -18.03
N GLY A 853 -2.65 -30.73 -17.60
CA GLY A 853 -2.32 -32.07 -18.07
C GLY A 853 -3.35 -32.60 -19.06
N LYS A 854 -2.85 -33.21 -20.14
CA LYS A 854 -3.62 -33.86 -21.20
C LYS A 854 -3.10 -35.29 -21.42
N LYS A 855 -4.00 -36.26 -21.52
CA LYS A 855 -3.72 -37.66 -21.86
C LYS A 855 -4.87 -38.20 -22.72
N ALA A 856 -4.57 -39.02 -23.72
CA ALA A 856 -5.60 -39.62 -24.57
C ALA A 856 -6.54 -40.52 -23.74
N GLY A 857 -7.86 -40.40 -23.95
CA GLY A 857 -8.89 -41.10 -23.15
C GLY A 857 -9.15 -40.52 -21.75
N TYR A 858 -8.53 -39.37 -21.41
CA TYR A 858 -8.72 -38.68 -20.14
C TYR A 858 -9.16 -37.23 -20.34
N ALA A 859 -9.93 -36.70 -19.38
CA ALA A 859 -10.29 -35.29 -19.35
C ALA A 859 -9.05 -34.41 -19.14
N THR A 860 -8.89 -33.36 -19.94
CA THR A 860 -7.81 -32.36 -19.73
C THR A 860 -8.11 -31.56 -18.47
N ALA A 861 -7.14 -31.44 -17.57
CA ALA A 861 -7.37 -30.87 -16.25
C ALA A 861 -6.23 -29.93 -15.83
N SER A 862 -6.59 -28.86 -15.12
CA SER A 862 -5.65 -27.83 -14.65
C SER A 862 -5.60 -27.71 -13.13
N ARG A 863 -4.43 -27.36 -12.61
CA ARG A 863 -4.20 -27.02 -11.19
C ARG A 863 -3.25 -25.84 -11.09
N THR A 864 -3.54 -24.90 -10.19
CA THR A 864 -2.69 -23.74 -9.92
C THR A 864 -1.99 -23.93 -8.57
N SER A 865 -0.69 -23.62 -8.51
CA SER A 865 0.09 -23.72 -7.26
C SER A 865 -0.44 -22.78 -6.18
N ALA A 866 -0.13 -23.08 -4.91
CA ALA A 866 -0.21 -22.08 -3.85
C ALA A 866 0.58 -20.82 -4.24
N ALA A 867 0.05 -19.65 -3.89
CA ALA A 867 0.69 -18.37 -4.16
C ALA A 867 1.86 -18.15 -3.22
N LYS A 868 3.05 -17.87 -3.77
CA LYS A 868 4.21 -17.40 -3.01
C LYS A 868 4.58 -15.99 -3.47
N ALA A 869 4.80 -15.08 -2.51
CA ALA A 869 5.35 -13.77 -2.83
C ALA A 869 6.77 -13.94 -3.39
N VAL A 870 7.12 -13.24 -4.47
CA VAL A 870 8.48 -13.26 -5.01
C VAL A 870 9.38 -12.40 -4.14
N GLY A 871 10.29 -13.05 -3.43
CA GLY A 871 11.31 -12.40 -2.64
C GLY A 871 12.33 -11.68 -3.52
N TYR A 872 13.13 -10.82 -2.90
CA TYR A 872 14.25 -10.20 -3.57
C TYR A 872 15.22 -11.23 -4.17
N GLY A 873 15.67 -11.00 -5.40
CA GLY A 873 16.81 -11.71 -5.96
C GLY A 873 18.11 -11.40 -5.20
N THR A 874 18.97 -12.39 -5.00
CA THR A 874 20.33 -12.15 -4.47
C THR A 874 21.24 -11.65 -5.59
N LEU A 875 21.87 -10.50 -5.41
CA LEU A 875 22.98 -10.09 -6.27
C LEU A 875 24.25 -10.84 -5.86
N THR A 876 24.84 -11.58 -6.80
CA THR A 876 26.23 -12.00 -6.68
C THR A 876 27.15 -10.90 -7.19
N SER A 877 28.29 -10.79 -6.52
CA SER A 877 29.38 -9.89 -6.83
C SER A 877 30.68 -10.51 -6.29
N SER A 878 31.72 -10.62 -7.12
CA SER A 878 33.06 -10.68 -6.54
C SER A 878 33.36 -9.32 -5.87
N THR A 879 34.24 -9.30 -4.87
CA THR A 879 34.64 -8.02 -4.24
C THR A 879 35.23 -7.08 -5.30
N PRO A 880 34.99 -5.76 -5.24
CA PRO A 880 35.59 -4.81 -6.19
C PRO A 880 37.11 -4.93 -6.29
N ARG A 881 37.62 -5.13 -7.51
CA ARG A 881 39.06 -4.99 -7.81
C ARG A 881 39.42 -3.52 -7.98
N ILE A 882 40.67 -3.28 -7.61
CA ILE A 882 41.29 -2.05 -7.27
C ILE A 882 42.65 -1.87 -7.99
N THR A 883 42.63 -1.81 -9.34
CA THR A 883 43.70 -1.30 -10.24
C THR A 883 44.05 0.16 -10.00
N GLY A 884 44.73 0.39 -8.88
CA GLY A 884 46.03 1.07 -8.95
C GLY A 884 46.50 1.63 -7.61
N ALA A 885 47.80 1.98 -7.58
CA ALA A 885 48.29 3.35 -7.40
C ALA A 885 49.08 3.83 -6.10
N THR A 886 50.24 4.61 -6.22
CA THR A 886 50.99 5.57 -5.28
C THR A 886 51.65 7.09 -5.66
N ALA A 887 51.49 8.51 -5.54
CA ALA A 887 51.03 10.00 -5.08
C ALA A 887 49.58 10.73 -4.66
N ARG A 888 49.20 12.05 -4.89
CA ARG A 888 47.87 12.78 -4.51
C ARG A 888 46.97 13.47 -5.59
N GLY A 889 45.83 12.95 -6.06
CA GLY A 889 45.07 13.72 -7.07
C GLY A 889 44.22 13.11 -8.17
N LYS A 890 43.89 11.83 -8.35
CA LYS A 890 44.30 10.46 -7.98
C LYS A 890 43.14 9.52 -7.61
N THR A 891 41.91 9.99 -7.79
CA THR A 891 41.08 9.62 -8.96
C THR A 891 41.31 8.20 -9.54
N LEU A 892 40.73 7.16 -8.91
CA LEU A 892 40.82 5.71 -9.19
C LEU A 892 39.71 5.04 -10.17
N THR A 893 39.95 4.31 -11.33
CA THR A 893 38.93 3.65 -12.33
C THR A 893 38.80 2.06 -12.49
N VAL A 894 37.63 1.39 -12.25
CA VAL A 894 37.31 0.04 -11.61
C VAL A 894 37.21 -1.14 -12.56
N GLN A 895 37.33 -2.28 -11.89
CA GLN A 895 36.77 -3.57 -12.26
C GLN A 895 35.90 -4.03 -11.07
N PRO A 896 34.56 -3.79 -11.04
CA PRO A 896 33.80 -3.62 -9.78
C PRO A 896 33.54 -4.92 -9.03
N GLY A 897 34.23 -5.98 -9.45
CA GLY A 897 33.81 -7.34 -9.38
C GLY A 897 32.94 -7.70 -10.59
N ALA A 898 32.86 -9.00 -10.87
CA ALA A 898 31.81 -9.52 -11.73
C ALA A 898 30.49 -9.43 -10.95
N TRP A 899 29.70 -8.39 -11.22
CA TRP A 899 28.33 -8.28 -10.71
C TRP A 899 27.35 -9.07 -11.59
N THR A 900 26.27 -9.54 -10.97
CA THR A 900 25.10 -10.06 -11.68
C THR A 900 24.72 -9.13 -12.85
N ARG A 901 24.72 -9.63 -14.10
CA ARG A 901 24.57 -8.80 -15.32
C ARG A 901 23.37 -7.85 -15.24
N GLY A 902 23.58 -6.59 -15.61
CA GLY A 902 22.56 -5.54 -15.60
C GLY A 902 22.20 -5.05 -14.20
N THR A 903 23.19 -4.91 -13.32
CA THR A 903 23.07 -4.26 -12.00
C THR A 903 23.59 -2.83 -12.11
N SER A 904 22.79 -1.85 -11.70
CA SER A 904 23.20 -0.46 -11.54
C SER A 904 23.99 -0.33 -10.24
N LEU A 905 25.28 -0.07 -10.35
CA LEU A 905 26.13 0.11 -9.17
C LEU A 905 25.96 1.54 -8.68
N THR A 906 25.53 1.72 -7.44
CA THR A 906 25.72 3.00 -6.74
C THR A 906 27.02 2.95 -5.97
N TYR A 907 27.63 4.13 -5.81
CA TYR A 907 28.91 4.25 -5.17
C TYR A 907 28.69 4.87 -3.78
N GLN A 908 29.33 4.24 -2.80
CA GLN A 908 29.72 4.87 -1.55
C GLN A 908 31.06 4.29 -1.13
N TRP A 909 31.95 5.13 -0.67
CA TRP A 909 33.24 4.79 -0.14
C TRP A 909 33.47 5.32 1.28
N TYR A 910 34.62 4.95 1.81
CA TYR A 910 34.88 4.73 3.22
C TYR A 910 36.33 4.98 3.63
N ALA A 911 36.55 5.15 4.92
CA ALA A 911 37.68 5.83 5.50
C ALA A 911 38.09 5.17 6.82
N ASP A 912 38.99 4.18 6.78
CA ASP A 912 39.37 3.33 7.91
C ASP A 912 38.12 2.62 8.48
N GLY A 913 37.02 2.62 7.72
CA GLY A 913 35.68 2.21 8.11
C GLY A 913 34.62 3.33 8.12
N VAL A 914 34.98 4.61 8.25
CA VAL A 914 34.06 5.78 8.28
C VAL A 914 33.44 6.03 6.89
N ARG A 915 32.18 6.49 6.75
CA ARG A 915 31.52 6.76 5.44
C ARG A 915 31.88 8.16 4.91
N ILE A 916 31.89 8.33 3.58
CA ILE A 916 32.27 9.57 2.86
C ILE A 916 31.04 10.38 2.31
N LYS A 917 31.19 11.64 1.84
CA LYS A 917 30.11 12.66 1.56
C LYS A 917 30.35 13.38 0.24
N GLY A 918 29.27 13.82 -0.42
CA GLY A 918 29.32 14.28 -1.82
C GLY A 918 29.58 13.13 -2.81
N ALA A 919 29.57 11.89 -2.32
CA ALA A 919 30.51 10.88 -2.74
C ALA A 919 29.81 9.65 -3.29
N THR A 920 29.49 9.67 -4.60
CA THR A 920 28.47 8.75 -5.11
C THR A 920 28.44 8.48 -6.62
N ARG A 921 29.24 9.17 -7.45
CA ARG A 921 29.27 9.02 -8.93
C ARG A 921 29.58 7.57 -9.35
N SER A 922 30.00 7.33 -10.60
CA SER A 922 31.04 6.30 -10.70
C SER A 922 32.26 6.64 -9.84
N SER A 923 32.46 7.90 -9.39
CA SER A 923 33.75 8.60 -9.25
C SER A 923 34.08 9.51 -8.01
N LEU A 924 35.24 9.38 -7.31
CA LEU A 924 35.83 10.33 -6.31
C LEU A 924 37.41 10.39 -6.25
N THR A 925 37.99 11.59 -6.21
CA THR A 925 39.41 11.91 -6.34
C THR A 925 40.06 11.97 -4.97
N LEU A 926 41.32 11.55 -4.83
CA LEU A 926 42.03 11.97 -3.63
C LEU A 926 42.38 13.42 -3.77
N THR A 927 42.05 14.20 -2.78
CA THR A 927 42.52 15.57 -2.62
C THR A 927 43.11 15.77 -1.21
N SER A 928 44.19 16.57 -1.01
CA SER A 928 45.14 16.56 0.15
C SER A 928 44.67 16.15 1.53
N GLY A 929 43.46 16.51 1.94
CA GLY A 929 42.81 15.95 3.13
C GLY A 929 42.81 14.42 3.18
N LEU A 930 43.21 13.76 2.11
CA LEU A 930 43.19 12.32 1.95
C LEU A 930 44.51 11.62 2.37
N VAL A 931 45.13 12.02 3.50
CA VAL A 931 46.61 12.04 3.66
C VAL A 931 47.44 10.82 4.04
N GLY A 932 47.13 9.68 3.45
CA GLY A 932 47.80 8.43 3.76
C GLY A 932 46.83 7.32 4.09
N ASP A 933 45.54 7.69 4.14
CA ASP A 933 44.26 7.36 4.83
C ASP A 933 43.34 6.25 4.26
N LYS A 934 42.67 5.46 5.12
CA LYS A 934 41.72 4.34 4.91
C LYS A 934 40.61 4.37 3.82
N ILE A 935 40.87 4.81 2.58
CA ILE A 935 40.02 4.85 1.34
C ILE A 935 39.24 3.56 0.92
N SER A 936 38.57 2.88 1.83
CA SER A 936 37.70 1.73 1.58
C SER A 936 36.53 2.04 0.65
N VAL A 937 35.92 0.98 0.15
CA VAL A 937 34.69 1.07 -0.61
C VAL A 937 33.55 0.26 -0.01
N LYS A 938 32.34 0.52 -0.49
CA LYS A 938 31.20 -0.38 -0.47
C LYS A 938 30.47 -0.27 -1.82
N VAL A 939 30.81 -1.09 -2.82
CA VAL A 939 29.98 -1.20 -4.03
C VAL A 939 28.63 -1.69 -3.60
N THR A 940 27.61 -0.84 -3.74
CA THR A 940 26.24 -1.23 -3.51
C THR A 940 25.61 -1.47 -4.87
N GLY A 941 25.57 -2.74 -5.26
CA GLY A 941 24.82 -3.11 -6.46
C GLY A 941 23.34 -2.96 -6.18
N SER A 942 22.64 -2.24 -7.04
CA SER A 942 21.20 -2.13 -7.08
C SER A 942 20.68 -2.70 -8.40
N LYS A 943 19.62 -3.50 -8.36
CA LYS A 943 18.97 -4.00 -9.57
C LYS A 943 17.50 -4.18 -9.27
N SER A 944 16.63 -3.72 -10.17
CA SER A 944 15.19 -3.79 -9.93
C SER A 944 14.75 -5.23 -9.64
N GLY A 945 14.05 -5.41 -8.52
CA GLY A 945 13.63 -6.71 -7.97
C GLY A 945 14.68 -7.52 -7.19
N TYR A 946 15.94 -7.08 -7.13
CA TYR A 946 16.99 -7.70 -6.32
C TYR A 946 17.22 -6.92 -5.01
N ALA A 947 17.72 -7.60 -3.98
CA ALA A 947 18.17 -6.96 -2.76
C ALA A 947 19.46 -6.20 -3.09
N THR A 948 19.59 -4.97 -2.59
CA THR A 948 20.84 -4.21 -2.66
C THR A 948 21.92 -4.97 -1.91
N HIS A 949 22.92 -5.48 -2.63
CA HIS A 949 24.04 -6.17 -2.02
C HIS A 949 25.25 -5.25 -2.02
N SER A 950 26.00 -5.28 -0.92
CA SER A 950 27.18 -4.45 -0.74
C SER A 950 28.44 -5.32 -0.65
N ARG A 951 29.47 -4.98 -1.45
CA ARG A 951 30.82 -5.52 -1.28
C ARG A 951 31.85 -4.40 -1.13
N SER A 952 32.60 -4.51 -0.05
CA SER A 952 33.80 -3.72 0.21
C SER A 952 35.03 -4.37 -0.42
N SER A 953 36.02 -3.54 -0.75
CA SER A 953 37.32 -3.91 -1.28
C SER A 953 38.29 -4.29 -0.17
N ALA A 954 39.38 -4.95 -0.54
CA ALA A 954 40.62 -4.84 0.23
C ALA A 954 41.18 -3.40 0.15
N ALA A 955 42.17 -3.09 0.96
CA ALA A 955 42.95 -1.86 0.80
C ALA A 955 43.88 -1.95 -0.42
N THR A 956 44.33 -0.79 -0.87
CA THR A 956 45.60 -0.57 -1.60
C THR A 956 46.69 -0.25 -0.57
N ALA A 957 47.85 0.24 -1.03
CA ALA A 957 49.04 0.51 -0.23
C ALA A 957 49.01 1.91 0.39
N ARG A 958 49.61 2.12 1.58
CA ARG A 958 49.64 3.47 2.17
C ARG A 958 50.14 4.50 1.20
N VAL A 959 49.37 5.54 1.28
CA VAL A 959 49.44 6.78 0.60
C VAL A 959 50.67 7.48 1.31
N ARG A 960 51.63 8.04 0.54
CA ARG A 960 52.87 8.81 0.86
C ARG A 960 53.05 9.99 -0.16
N ARG A 961 53.77 11.09 0.07
CA ARG A 961 53.48 12.41 -0.58
C ARG A 961 53.82 12.49 -2.07
#